data_AF-A0A8B8DLK9-F1
#
_entry.id   AF-A0A8B8DLK9-F1
#
_cell.length_a   1.000
_cell.length_b   1.000
_cell.length_c   1.000
_cell.angle_alpha   90.00
_cell.angle_beta   90.00
_cell.angle_gamma   90.00
#
_symmetry.space_group_name_H-M   'P 1'
#
loop_
_entity.id
_entity.type
_entity.pdbx_description
1 polymer ?
#
loop_
_entity_poly.entity_id
_entity_poly.type
_entity_poly.pdbx_seq_one_letter_code
_entity_poly.pdbx_strand_id
1 'polypeptide(L)'
;MKRPLLLSLHMSLLPLIFAYDPCLPNNYKSLDEPHRSALFQPESTDRELCDRHLTEGWYILNGGNDTIPTHCVTQYHCGTKFPVWMKGSLPSVGNTVDRQGCIALSHGTSGSCCELTVDMKVRNCGPFYVYHLKPTPFCPSAYCVGEAYSCNIGGSGGNCPDPYPKMTDFPVLGKPEVVQNSTVRFPCEVQYPLGQPNVGFEVTWTVDGQTLVDPVKGDKIVQHLTGDSRTTYLDYTLLKGQLGKTLKCRVRSYNTNTTAIKSDSLTSDGYFCGIKVLTEKIIVDEKGPEKTVQVESTIPIPCNTAHVDECKISFSVDTHTKDAMFSTCNYDIKLDPVTGRYLGSFKVTATKDFVSDGSQTHEVSFKPMVSFNHPVWTGYNVHPIHVTTENSEHGHCNAHGDPHLIKMDQRGNTNVYVTGELTLYECKSTSRPLQVQVKTWPCGHYHPCICALVAREGNDAVQIDMCEKRKNQHAVPEVTVLSERGLDGTTVDRDGSGKQFFINFPSGARVAVSAYVLHNHGEKDGMMNVDIQAPPDNKGCGRGICGLWNDNPHDDLLGADGRHYSSDHVTEFAETWRVKSSESLFNQVLTYQSIYNVQHSYCTCHNGRVDCSKSSKNPSKRNCNGKCRSVRLNKLNRHHHRRYSDDDIDGDVPIDDAITKKRENFNYKPRDVFPTTTGISEEDARRMCKDGLGQSTLFNRCHDEPGMNIAALIDSCMEDVKASGSDLFLVTQMSAFDSLCQNEVMKKISNYQTSPEGDLIPPLDVTEQTCPNQCSRRGSCVLGHCQCQSGYTAVDCSVSLSDPPSIVQLRGDGLCDIRRRPCLQTNLIVENIMESGNLTCRFDPLTRSGNAENMVGELVSAWELLCPVPDHGASTGSPLQQFNVSISVDGTVFSQPHTFVVYDSVCHNCDVTGNCHLKSDACLINGHCYPSGYISTQHNKVCNPARSQTEWSSPALNHFTAIASGCQCQQDPSRYDCACCRNGGCQCLKDPSTCADCSRLEC
;
A
#
# COMPACT_ATOMS: atom_id res chain seq x y z
N MET A 1 4.29 -22.16 -60.56
CA MET A 1 4.52 -23.51 -61.08
C MET A 1 3.17 -24.24 -61.00
N LYS A 2 2.25 -24.25 -62.00
CA LYS A 2 2.29 -24.75 -63.39
C LYS A 2 2.75 -26.21 -63.54
N ARG A 3 1.76 -27.13 -63.52
CA ARG A 3 1.52 -28.36 -64.36
C ARG A 3 2.62 -29.46 -64.38
N PRO A 4 2.31 -30.75 -64.63
CA PRO A 4 1.46 -31.27 -65.74
C PRO A 4 0.44 -32.36 -65.29
N LEU A 5 -0.69 -32.65 -65.95
CA LEU A 5 -1.05 -32.90 -67.37
C LEU A 5 -0.53 -34.23 -67.93
N LEU A 6 -1.40 -35.24 -67.91
CA LEU A 6 -1.35 -36.41 -68.79
C LEU A 6 -2.75 -36.65 -69.36
N LEU A 7 -2.85 -36.50 -70.68
CA LEU A 7 -3.96 -36.96 -71.52
C LEU A 7 -4.04 -38.50 -71.43
N SER A 8 -5.24 -39.08 -71.47
CA SER A 8 -5.71 -39.78 -72.67
C SER A 8 -7.05 -40.52 -72.49
N LEU A 9 -7.79 -40.52 -73.60
CA LEU A 9 -8.83 -41.45 -74.05
C LEU A 9 -10.17 -41.56 -73.29
N HIS A 10 -11.17 -40.92 -73.89
CA HIS A 10 -12.55 -41.42 -73.90
C HIS A 10 -12.59 -42.83 -74.50
N MET A 11 -12.98 -43.80 -73.69
CA MET A 11 -13.55 -45.05 -74.14
C MET A 11 -14.93 -45.15 -73.50
N SER A 12 -15.95 -44.97 -74.33
CA SER A 12 -17.37 -45.16 -74.00
C SER A 12 -17.61 -46.60 -73.60
N LEU A 13 -17.65 -46.85 -72.29
CA LEU A 13 -18.23 -48.04 -71.66
C LEU A 13 -19.52 -47.59 -70.97
N LEU A 14 -20.67 -47.95 -71.54
CA LEU A 14 -21.91 -47.99 -70.78
C LEU A 14 -21.65 -48.83 -69.52
N PRO A 15 -21.87 -48.32 -68.30
CA PRO A 15 -22.08 -49.22 -67.19
C PRO A 15 -23.40 -49.92 -67.47
N LEU A 16 -23.32 -51.23 -67.73
CA LEU A 16 -24.45 -52.12 -67.50
C LEU A 16 -25.00 -51.76 -66.12
N ILE A 17 -26.20 -51.19 -66.09
CA ILE A 17 -26.99 -51.02 -64.88
C ILE A 17 -27.29 -52.46 -64.44
N PHE A 18 -26.41 -53.05 -63.64
CA PHE A 18 -26.79 -54.18 -62.81
C PHE A 18 -27.91 -53.65 -61.91
N ALA A 19 -29.12 -54.18 -62.09
CA ALA A 19 -30.22 -53.91 -61.21
C ALA A 19 -29.76 -54.17 -59.77
N TYR A 20 -29.71 -53.12 -58.94
CA TYR A 20 -29.34 -53.22 -57.53
C TYR A 20 -30.37 -54.13 -56.84
N ASP A 21 -30.02 -55.40 -56.64
CA ASP A 21 -30.90 -56.37 -56.01
C ASP A 21 -30.80 -56.21 -54.48
N PRO A 22 -31.84 -55.69 -53.80
CA PRO A 22 -31.82 -55.49 -52.37
C PRO A 22 -31.87 -56.81 -51.58
N CYS A 23 -31.97 -57.96 -52.25
CA CYS A 23 -31.93 -59.28 -51.62
C CYS A 23 -30.52 -59.82 -51.37
N LEU A 24 -29.48 -59.17 -51.92
CA LEU A 24 -28.08 -59.62 -51.75
C LEU A 24 -27.51 -59.17 -50.39
N PRO A 25 -26.67 -60.00 -49.73
CA PRO A 25 -25.96 -59.61 -48.52
C PRO A 25 -25.16 -58.31 -48.73
N ASN A 26 -25.16 -57.41 -47.73
CA ASN A 26 -24.62 -56.03 -47.77
C ASN A 26 -25.46 -54.97 -48.51
N ASN A 27 -26.54 -55.35 -49.21
CA ASN A 27 -27.45 -54.37 -49.84
C ASN A 27 -28.61 -53.93 -48.94
N TYR A 28 -28.64 -54.40 -47.69
CA TYR A 28 -29.59 -54.04 -46.66
C TYR A 28 -28.90 -53.88 -45.29
N LYS A 29 -29.51 -53.09 -44.41
CA LYS A 29 -29.11 -52.92 -42.99
C LYS A 29 -30.03 -53.73 -42.09
N SER A 30 -29.56 -54.17 -40.92
CA SER A 30 -30.45 -54.80 -39.94
C SER A 30 -31.13 -53.72 -39.07
N LEU A 31 -32.41 -53.95 -38.76
CA LEU A 31 -33.20 -53.13 -37.84
C LEU A 31 -33.71 -54.01 -36.70
N ASP A 32 -32.78 -54.43 -35.85
CA ASP A 32 -33.00 -55.47 -34.83
C ASP A 32 -33.03 -54.89 -33.41
N GLU A 33 -34.03 -54.05 -33.11
CA GLU A 33 -34.28 -53.52 -31.76
C GLU A 33 -35.52 -54.20 -31.16
N PRO A 34 -35.36 -55.02 -30.09
CA PRO A 34 -36.41 -55.71 -29.35
C PRO A 34 -37.70 -54.92 -29.10
N HIS A 35 -37.56 -53.68 -28.67
CA HIS A 35 -38.70 -52.86 -28.27
C HIS A 35 -39.58 -52.44 -29.45
N ARG A 36 -39.17 -52.68 -30.71
CA ARG A 36 -39.97 -52.37 -31.91
C ARG A 36 -41.14 -53.33 -32.14
N SER A 37 -41.31 -54.37 -31.33
CA SER A 37 -42.42 -55.32 -31.45
C SER A 37 -43.79 -54.65 -31.31
N ALA A 38 -44.75 -55.07 -32.11
CA ALA A 38 -46.14 -54.60 -32.02
C ALA A 38 -46.80 -54.88 -30.66
N LEU A 39 -46.24 -55.79 -29.85
CA LEU A 39 -46.73 -56.11 -28.51
C LEU A 39 -45.99 -55.37 -27.38
N PHE A 40 -44.89 -54.66 -27.66
CA PHE A 40 -44.12 -53.96 -26.63
C PHE A 40 -44.65 -52.55 -26.38
N GLN A 41 -45.03 -52.24 -25.13
CA GLN A 41 -45.51 -50.93 -24.70
C GLN A 41 -44.44 -50.22 -23.84
N PRO A 42 -44.04 -48.97 -24.16
CA PRO A 42 -43.06 -48.23 -23.38
C PRO A 42 -43.67 -47.74 -22.04
N GLU A 43 -42.92 -47.87 -20.94
CA GLU A 43 -43.28 -47.29 -19.64
C GLU A 43 -42.83 -45.82 -19.54
N SER A 44 -43.33 -45.08 -18.53
CA SER A 44 -43.09 -43.64 -18.37
C SER A 44 -41.62 -43.21 -18.23
N THR A 45 -40.75 -44.14 -17.86
CA THR A 45 -39.30 -43.92 -17.68
C THR A 45 -38.48 -44.42 -18.87
N ASP A 46 -39.11 -45.12 -19.82
CA ASP A 46 -38.43 -45.66 -20.98
C ASP A 46 -38.26 -44.57 -22.03
N ARG A 47 -37.12 -44.59 -22.71
CA ARG A 47 -36.89 -43.69 -23.83
C ARG A 47 -37.65 -44.19 -25.06
N GLU A 48 -38.66 -43.44 -25.48
CA GLU A 48 -39.44 -43.75 -26.67
C GLU A 48 -38.58 -43.72 -27.95
N LEU A 49 -38.73 -44.76 -28.79
CA LEU A 49 -38.01 -44.91 -30.05
C LEU A 49 -38.37 -43.81 -31.05
N CYS A 50 -37.38 -43.43 -31.87
CA CYS A 50 -37.42 -42.25 -32.73
C CYS A 50 -36.68 -42.51 -34.05
N ASP A 51 -37.42 -42.73 -35.13
CA ASP A 51 -36.89 -43.00 -36.48
C ASP A 51 -36.82 -41.77 -37.38
N ARG A 52 -36.99 -40.56 -36.83
CA ARG A 52 -36.81 -39.31 -37.58
C ARG A 52 -35.39 -39.17 -38.15
N HIS A 53 -34.43 -39.83 -37.51
CA HIS A 53 -33.02 -39.86 -37.92
C HIS A 53 -32.62 -41.18 -38.60
N LEU A 54 -33.57 -42.07 -38.91
CA LEU A 54 -33.30 -43.30 -39.65
C LEU A 54 -32.78 -42.96 -41.06
N THR A 55 -31.63 -43.51 -41.45
CA THR A 55 -31.12 -43.33 -42.82
C THR A 55 -32.03 -44.01 -43.83
N GLU A 56 -32.41 -43.32 -44.90
CA GLU A 56 -33.20 -43.94 -45.97
C GLU A 56 -32.42 -45.09 -46.64
N GLY A 57 -33.07 -46.23 -46.86
CA GLY A 57 -32.44 -47.40 -47.49
C GLY A 57 -33.17 -48.71 -47.23
N TRP A 58 -32.61 -49.83 -47.71
CA TRP A 58 -33.16 -51.18 -47.50
C TRP A 58 -32.79 -51.74 -46.13
N TYR A 59 -33.77 -52.31 -45.44
CA TYR A 59 -33.62 -52.93 -44.13
C TYR A 59 -34.15 -54.37 -44.12
N ILE A 60 -33.42 -55.26 -43.47
CA ILE A 60 -33.89 -56.59 -43.05
C ILE A 60 -34.33 -56.50 -41.59
N LEU A 61 -35.40 -57.21 -41.24
CA LEU A 61 -36.02 -57.16 -39.92
C LEU A 61 -35.78 -58.47 -39.16
N ASN A 62 -35.18 -58.39 -37.97
CA ASN A 62 -34.82 -59.50 -37.09
C ASN A 62 -34.16 -60.67 -37.85
N GLY A 63 -33.09 -60.38 -38.59
CA GLY A 63 -32.39 -61.38 -39.40
C GLY A 63 -33.22 -62.04 -40.52
N GLY A 64 -34.38 -61.49 -40.85
CA GLY A 64 -35.29 -61.99 -41.89
C GLY A 64 -36.51 -62.74 -41.35
N ASN A 65 -36.64 -62.87 -40.03
CA ASN A 65 -37.73 -63.62 -39.39
C ASN A 65 -38.99 -62.80 -39.16
N ASP A 66 -38.90 -61.47 -39.16
CA ASP A 66 -40.01 -60.58 -38.86
C ASP A 66 -40.46 -59.73 -40.05
N THR A 67 -41.68 -59.21 -39.92
CA THR A 67 -42.29 -58.31 -40.90
C THR A 67 -42.87 -57.09 -40.20
N ILE A 68 -43.03 -55.98 -40.92
CA ILE A 68 -43.80 -54.84 -40.38
C ILE A 68 -45.27 -55.27 -40.33
N PRO A 69 -45.97 -55.14 -39.18
CA PRO A 69 -47.39 -55.49 -39.05
C PRO A 69 -48.21 -54.87 -40.19
N THR A 70 -49.03 -55.70 -40.84
CA THR A 70 -49.89 -55.26 -41.96
C THR A 70 -51.27 -54.78 -41.52
N HIS A 71 -51.44 -54.67 -40.21
CA HIS A 71 -52.66 -54.27 -39.54
C HIS A 71 -52.38 -53.15 -38.54
N CYS A 72 -53.45 -52.54 -38.06
CA CYS A 72 -53.42 -51.43 -37.13
C CYS A 72 -52.65 -51.74 -35.84
N VAL A 73 -51.61 -50.97 -35.54
CA VAL A 73 -50.96 -50.95 -34.22
C VAL A 73 -51.27 -49.62 -33.55
N THR A 74 -51.98 -49.64 -32.41
CA THR A 74 -52.39 -48.43 -31.68
C THR A 74 -51.23 -47.76 -30.95
N GLN A 75 -51.40 -46.50 -30.53
CA GLN A 75 -50.40 -45.74 -29.76
C GLN A 75 -49.78 -46.51 -28.60
N TYR A 76 -48.57 -46.08 -28.21
CA TYR A 76 -47.79 -46.67 -27.11
C TYR A 76 -47.44 -48.14 -27.34
N HIS A 77 -47.10 -48.49 -28.58
CA HIS A 77 -46.60 -49.81 -28.95
C HIS A 77 -45.35 -49.65 -29.82
N CYS A 78 -44.64 -50.74 -30.09
CA CYS A 78 -43.37 -50.69 -30.84
C CYS A 78 -42.32 -49.78 -30.19
N GLY A 79 -42.39 -49.66 -28.86
CA GLY A 79 -41.43 -48.91 -28.06
C GLY A 79 -41.49 -47.41 -28.29
N THR A 80 -42.59 -46.90 -28.86
CA THR A 80 -42.76 -45.50 -29.22
C THR A 80 -44.18 -45.03 -28.96
N LYS A 81 -44.39 -43.72 -28.88
CA LYS A 81 -45.74 -43.15 -28.75
C LYS A 81 -46.55 -43.34 -30.03
N PHE A 82 -45.92 -43.14 -31.18
CA PHE A 82 -46.56 -43.11 -32.49
C PHE A 82 -46.00 -44.22 -33.41
N PRO A 83 -46.50 -45.46 -33.28
CA PRO A 83 -46.01 -46.61 -34.04
C PRO A 83 -46.32 -46.49 -35.53
N VAL A 84 -45.41 -47.01 -36.36
CA VAL A 84 -45.57 -47.09 -37.82
C VAL A 84 -45.76 -48.54 -38.28
N TRP A 85 -46.97 -48.85 -38.76
CA TRP A 85 -47.37 -50.14 -39.32
C TRP A 85 -47.57 -50.05 -40.84
N MET A 86 -47.57 -51.15 -41.59
CA MET A 86 -47.64 -51.10 -43.05
C MET A 86 -49.07 -51.27 -43.59
N LYS A 87 -49.53 -50.33 -44.41
CA LYS A 87 -50.80 -50.40 -45.12
C LYS A 87 -50.67 -51.17 -46.43
N GLY A 88 -51.27 -52.34 -46.49
CA GLY A 88 -51.32 -53.23 -47.66
C GLY A 88 -50.68 -54.59 -47.40
N SER A 89 -50.91 -55.55 -48.30
CA SER A 89 -50.38 -56.91 -48.17
C SER A 89 -48.92 -57.02 -48.61
N LEU A 90 -48.20 -58.04 -48.11
CA LEU A 90 -46.84 -58.36 -48.53
C LEU A 90 -46.80 -58.81 -50.02
N PRO A 91 -45.72 -58.51 -50.78
CA PRO A 91 -45.59 -58.93 -52.17
C PRO A 91 -45.33 -60.43 -52.35
N SER A 92 -45.74 -60.98 -53.49
CA SER A 92 -45.32 -62.31 -53.95
C SER A 92 -43.81 -62.38 -54.19
N VAL A 93 -43.24 -63.59 -54.10
CA VAL A 93 -41.80 -63.85 -54.25
C VAL A 93 -41.24 -63.20 -55.52
N GLY A 94 -40.14 -62.46 -55.40
CA GLY A 94 -39.45 -61.81 -56.51
C GLY A 94 -40.04 -60.47 -56.95
N ASN A 95 -41.13 -59.98 -56.31
CA ASN A 95 -41.72 -58.69 -56.61
C ASN A 95 -41.31 -57.61 -55.60
N THR A 96 -41.20 -56.37 -56.10
CA THR A 96 -41.09 -55.16 -55.30
C THR A 96 -42.40 -54.39 -55.42
N VAL A 97 -42.95 -53.93 -54.30
CA VAL A 97 -44.18 -53.14 -54.28
C VAL A 97 -44.00 -51.89 -53.42
N ASP A 98 -44.56 -50.78 -53.87
CA ASP A 98 -44.68 -49.56 -53.07
C ASP A 98 -45.80 -49.73 -52.03
N ARG A 99 -45.55 -49.28 -50.81
CA ARG A 99 -46.45 -49.36 -49.66
C ARG A 99 -46.40 -48.07 -48.86
N GLN A 100 -47.40 -47.87 -48.01
CA GLN A 100 -47.43 -46.75 -47.08
C GLN A 100 -47.30 -47.26 -45.65
N GLY A 101 -46.35 -46.73 -44.90
CA GLY A 101 -46.30 -46.87 -43.45
C GLY A 101 -47.29 -45.90 -42.82
N CYS A 102 -48.27 -46.40 -42.09
CA CYS A 102 -49.26 -45.65 -41.35
C CYS A 102 -48.75 -45.36 -39.93
N ILE A 103 -48.72 -44.08 -39.56
CA ILE A 103 -48.37 -43.62 -38.22
C ILE A 103 -49.66 -43.44 -37.42
N ALA A 104 -49.82 -44.17 -36.31
CA ALA A 104 -51.00 -44.11 -35.46
C ALA A 104 -50.93 -42.90 -34.50
N LEU A 105 -51.75 -41.87 -34.73
CA LEU A 105 -51.78 -40.64 -33.91
C LEU A 105 -52.91 -40.57 -32.89
N SER A 106 -53.81 -41.56 -32.83
CA SER A 106 -54.94 -41.57 -31.90
C SER A 106 -55.14 -42.91 -31.18
N HIS A 107 -55.77 -42.88 -30.01
CA HIS A 107 -56.28 -44.08 -29.33
C HIS A 107 -57.52 -44.58 -30.08
N GLY A 108 -57.37 -45.70 -30.80
CA GLY A 108 -58.33 -46.17 -31.79
C GLY A 108 -59.69 -46.63 -31.24
N THR A 109 -60.68 -45.72 -31.18
CA THR A 109 -62.10 -46.09 -30.97
C THR A 109 -62.92 -46.13 -32.26
N SER A 110 -62.36 -45.79 -33.43
CA SER A 110 -63.11 -45.81 -34.69
C SER A 110 -62.23 -46.08 -35.92
N GLY A 111 -61.81 -47.33 -36.12
CA GLY A 111 -61.48 -47.92 -37.44
C GLY A 111 -60.39 -47.27 -38.34
N SER A 112 -59.74 -46.19 -37.93
CA SER A 112 -58.73 -45.46 -38.70
C SER A 112 -57.57 -45.06 -37.79
N CYS A 113 -56.50 -45.87 -37.76
CA CYS A 113 -55.25 -45.61 -37.04
C CYS A 113 -54.08 -45.32 -38.02
N CYS A 114 -54.40 -44.55 -39.07
CA CYS A 114 -53.48 -44.16 -40.12
C CYS A 114 -53.69 -42.69 -40.47
N GLU A 115 -53.36 -41.81 -39.53
CA GLU A 115 -53.56 -40.37 -39.66
C GLU A 115 -52.44 -39.69 -40.44
N LEU A 116 -51.24 -40.28 -40.44
CA LEU A 116 -50.12 -39.86 -41.28
C LEU A 116 -49.50 -41.06 -41.99
N THR A 117 -48.95 -40.82 -43.18
CA THR A 117 -48.31 -41.88 -43.99
C THR A 117 -46.87 -41.52 -44.34
N VAL A 118 -46.00 -42.52 -44.35
CA VAL A 118 -44.63 -42.45 -44.88
C VAL A 118 -44.46 -43.48 -45.99
N ASP A 119 -43.91 -43.08 -47.14
CA ASP A 119 -43.70 -44.01 -48.24
C ASP A 119 -42.63 -45.03 -47.90
N MET A 120 -42.87 -46.29 -48.25
CA MET A 120 -41.92 -47.39 -48.13
C MET A 120 -42.02 -48.32 -49.33
N LYS A 121 -41.01 -49.16 -49.54
CA LYS A 121 -41.07 -50.26 -50.52
C LYS A 121 -40.80 -51.57 -49.84
N VAL A 122 -41.44 -52.64 -50.31
CA VAL A 122 -41.18 -53.99 -49.80
C VAL A 122 -40.81 -54.90 -50.95
N ARG A 123 -39.74 -55.67 -50.78
CA ARG A 123 -39.28 -56.71 -51.71
C ARG A 123 -39.38 -58.06 -51.02
N ASN A 124 -40.01 -59.02 -51.68
CA ASN A 124 -39.97 -60.43 -51.24
C ASN A 124 -38.76 -61.12 -51.88
N CYS A 125 -37.78 -61.48 -51.07
CA CYS A 125 -36.55 -62.12 -51.52
C CYS A 125 -36.65 -63.66 -51.60
N GLY A 126 -37.81 -64.23 -51.27
CA GLY A 126 -38.03 -65.67 -51.15
C GLY A 126 -38.09 -66.08 -49.67
N PRO A 127 -36.95 -66.22 -48.97
CA PRO A 127 -36.93 -66.65 -47.58
C PRO A 127 -37.19 -65.51 -46.57
N PHE A 128 -37.05 -64.25 -46.98
CA PHE A 128 -37.25 -63.07 -46.12
C PHE A 128 -37.76 -61.87 -46.94
N TYR A 129 -38.14 -60.81 -46.24
CA TYR A 129 -38.52 -59.54 -46.83
C TYR A 129 -37.50 -58.45 -46.48
N VAL A 130 -37.27 -57.54 -47.43
CA VAL A 130 -36.52 -56.31 -47.16
C VAL A 130 -37.39 -55.09 -47.43
N TYR A 131 -37.22 -54.06 -46.62
CA TYR A 131 -38.05 -52.87 -46.57
C TYR A 131 -37.20 -51.64 -46.87
N HIS A 132 -37.53 -50.90 -47.92
CA HIS A 132 -36.94 -49.59 -48.18
C HIS A 132 -37.66 -48.55 -47.32
N LEU A 133 -37.06 -48.18 -46.19
CA LEU A 133 -37.65 -47.31 -45.18
C LEU A 133 -37.12 -45.88 -45.33
N LYS A 134 -37.99 -44.90 -45.07
CA LYS A 134 -37.65 -43.47 -45.02
C LYS A 134 -37.65 -42.97 -43.56
N PRO A 135 -36.89 -41.91 -43.22
CA PRO A 135 -37.01 -41.29 -41.91
C PRO A 135 -38.44 -40.82 -41.62
N THR A 136 -38.90 -41.01 -40.39
CA THR A 136 -40.25 -40.58 -39.97
C THR A 136 -40.32 -39.06 -39.80
N PRO A 137 -41.51 -38.42 -39.91
CA PRO A 137 -41.61 -36.96 -39.93
C PRO A 137 -41.34 -36.26 -38.59
N PHE A 138 -41.53 -36.93 -37.45
CA PHE A 138 -41.34 -36.37 -36.10
C PHE A 138 -41.02 -37.48 -35.08
N CYS A 139 -40.68 -37.09 -33.84
CA CYS A 139 -40.50 -38.04 -32.75
C CYS A 139 -41.46 -37.76 -31.58
N PRO A 140 -41.82 -38.79 -30.79
CA PRO A 140 -41.37 -40.19 -30.88
C PRO A 140 -42.25 -41.02 -31.84
N SER A 141 -41.71 -41.38 -33.01
CA SER A 141 -42.37 -42.29 -33.96
C SER A 141 -41.34 -43.27 -34.54
N ALA A 142 -41.71 -44.54 -34.68
CA ALA A 142 -40.81 -45.61 -35.07
C ALA A 142 -41.52 -46.76 -35.82
N TYR A 143 -40.84 -47.40 -36.76
CA TYR A 143 -41.33 -48.58 -37.48
C TYR A 143 -41.43 -49.80 -36.56
N CYS A 144 -42.61 -50.40 -36.57
CA CYS A 144 -42.90 -51.65 -35.89
C CYS A 144 -42.22 -52.82 -36.60
N VAL A 145 -41.67 -53.75 -35.83
CA VAL A 145 -40.99 -54.94 -36.32
C VAL A 145 -41.56 -56.17 -35.61
N GLY A 146 -42.28 -57.00 -36.35
CA GLY A 146 -42.81 -58.26 -35.84
C GLY A 146 -44.02 -58.12 -34.92
N GLU A 147 -44.73 -59.24 -34.76
CA GLU A 147 -45.86 -59.41 -33.85
C GLU A 147 -45.52 -60.36 -32.68
N ALA A 148 -44.29 -60.86 -32.64
CA ALA A 148 -43.74 -61.63 -31.55
C ALA A 148 -42.41 -61.00 -31.13
N TYR A 149 -42.08 -61.10 -29.84
CA TYR A 149 -40.72 -60.83 -29.37
C TYR A 149 -40.26 -62.06 -28.57
N SER A 150 -39.23 -62.75 -29.08
CA SER A 150 -38.54 -63.81 -28.32
C SER A 150 -37.55 -63.13 -27.37
N CYS A 151 -37.94 -63.00 -26.11
CA CYS A 151 -37.06 -62.51 -25.06
C CYS A 151 -35.94 -63.55 -24.90
N ASN A 152 -34.71 -63.20 -25.27
CA ASN A 152 -33.53 -64.08 -25.13
C ASN A 152 -33.21 -64.46 -23.66
N ILE A 153 -34.07 -64.07 -22.72
CA ILE A 153 -34.10 -64.47 -21.32
C ILE A 153 -35.53 -64.93 -20.98
N GLY A 154 -35.90 -66.13 -21.44
CA GLY A 154 -36.81 -67.05 -20.73
C GLY A 154 -38.28 -66.66 -20.47
N GLY A 155 -38.94 -65.87 -21.32
CA GLY A 155 -40.38 -65.58 -21.17
C GLY A 155 -41.13 -65.36 -22.50
N SER A 156 -42.42 -65.69 -22.53
CA SER A 156 -43.36 -65.37 -23.61
C SER A 156 -44.71 -64.96 -23.02
N GLY A 157 -45.33 -63.91 -23.58
CA GLY A 157 -46.68 -63.47 -23.20
C GLY A 157 -46.75 -62.19 -22.35
N GLY A 158 -46.17 -61.08 -22.82
CA GLY A 158 -46.49 -59.73 -22.33
C GLY A 158 -45.78 -59.24 -21.05
N ASN A 159 -45.07 -60.11 -20.31
CA ASN A 159 -44.17 -59.70 -19.23
C ASN A 159 -42.75 -60.14 -19.55
N CYS A 160 -42.04 -59.35 -20.36
CA CYS A 160 -40.60 -59.56 -20.53
C CYS A 160 -39.83 -58.70 -19.54
N PRO A 161 -38.85 -59.28 -18.81
CA PRO A 161 -37.94 -58.47 -18.00
C PRO A 161 -37.15 -57.53 -18.91
N ASP A 162 -36.94 -56.29 -18.46
CA ASP A 162 -36.09 -55.32 -19.16
C ASP A 162 -34.74 -55.95 -19.55
N PRO A 163 -34.18 -55.64 -20.74
CA PRO A 163 -32.92 -56.20 -21.21
C PRO A 163 -31.72 -55.85 -20.32
N TYR A 164 -31.89 -54.88 -19.42
CA TYR A 164 -30.96 -54.46 -18.38
C TYR A 164 -31.72 -54.08 -17.10
N PRO A 165 -31.07 -54.07 -15.92
CA PRO A 165 -31.69 -53.67 -14.67
C PRO A 165 -32.08 -52.19 -14.68
N LYS A 166 -33.37 -51.88 -14.59
CA LYS A 166 -33.88 -50.51 -14.68
C LYS A 166 -33.52 -49.66 -13.46
N MET A 167 -32.86 -48.52 -13.69
CA MET A 167 -32.57 -47.53 -12.64
C MET A 167 -33.62 -46.43 -12.67
N THR A 168 -34.28 -46.19 -11.53
CA THR A 168 -35.26 -45.11 -11.38
C THR A 168 -34.68 -43.87 -10.70
N ASP A 169 -33.67 -44.07 -9.86
CA ASP A 169 -33.04 -43.02 -9.08
C ASP A 169 -31.71 -42.57 -9.69
N PHE A 170 -31.45 -41.26 -9.65
CA PHE A 170 -30.19 -40.69 -10.13
C PHE A 170 -29.04 -41.05 -9.18
N PRO A 171 -27.82 -41.27 -9.70
CA PRO A 171 -26.66 -41.47 -8.85
C PRO A 171 -26.33 -40.20 -8.06
N VAL A 172 -25.81 -40.37 -6.85
CA VAL A 172 -25.46 -39.27 -5.93
C VAL A 172 -23.96 -39.09 -5.90
N LEU A 173 -23.49 -37.90 -6.31
CA LEU A 173 -22.09 -37.50 -6.14
C LEU A 173 -21.93 -36.88 -4.74
N GLY A 174 -21.25 -37.59 -3.84
CA GLY A 174 -21.01 -37.11 -2.48
C GLY A 174 -19.87 -36.08 -2.40
N LYS A 175 -19.74 -35.45 -1.22
CA LYS A 175 -18.65 -34.51 -0.95
C LYS A 175 -17.29 -35.24 -0.97
N PRO A 176 -16.20 -34.58 -1.41
CA PRO A 176 -14.87 -35.16 -1.36
C PRO A 176 -14.47 -35.49 0.07
N GLU A 177 -13.87 -36.67 0.25
CA GLU A 177 -13.40 -37.15 1.53
C GLU A 177 -11.89 -37.38 1.50
N VAL A 178 -11.23 -37.12 2.63
CA VAL A 178 -9.80 -37.37 2.85
C VAL A 178 -9.63 -38.78 3.39
N VAL A 179 -8.81 -39.58 2.73
CA VAL A 179 -8.49 -40.96 3.11
C VAL A 179 -7.02 -41.05 3.49
N GLN A 180 -6.74 -41.73 4.60
CA GLN A 180 -5.38 -42.01 5.09
C GLN A 180 -4.48 -40.75 5.22
N ASN A 181 -5.08 -39.58 5.46
CA ASN A 181 -4.38 -38.29 5.60
C ASN A 181 -3.50 -37.88 4.40
N SER A 182 -3.69 -38.47 3.21
CA SER A 182 -2.85 -38.21 2.04
C SER A 182 -3.60 -38.11 0.70
N THR A 183 -4.80 -38.68 0.59
CA THR A 183 -5.51 -38.79 -0.70
C THR A 183 -6.93 -38.28 -0.58
N VAL A 184 -7.38 -37.50 -1.57
CA VAL A 184 -8.77 -37.03 -1.66
C VAL A 184 -9.49 -37.82 -2.74
N ARG A 185 -10.71 -38.28 -2.43
CA ARG A 185 -11.55 -39.00 -3.38
C ARG A 185 -13.00 -38.51 -3.38
N PHE A 186 -13.64 -38.59 -4.53
CA PHE A 186 -15.05 -38.24 -4.72
C PHE A 186 -15.88 -39.52 -4.81
N PRO A 187 -16.82 -39.76 -3.88
CA PRO A 187 -17.74 -40.90 -3.95
C PRO A 187 -18.86 -40.65 -4.95
N CYS A 188 -19.12 -41.62 -5.83
CA CYS A 188 -20.35 -41.70 -6.62
C CYS A 188 -21.14 -42.92 -6.18
N GLU A 189 -22.34 -42.69 -5.66
CA GLU A 189 -23.22 -43.70 -5.12
C GLU A 189 -24.38 -43.99 -6.08
N VAL A 190 -24.53 -45.25 -6.44
CA VAL A 190 -25.61 -45.78 -7.25
C VAL A 190 -26.77 -46.14 -6.34
N GLN A 191 -27.87 -45.40 -6.46
CA GLN A 191 -29.10 -45.65 -5.71
C GLN A 191 -29.82 -46.86 -6.33
N TYR A 192 -29.50 -48.07 -5.84
CA TYR A 192 -30.11 -49.31 -6.33
C TYR A 192 -30.15 -50.40 -5.24
N PRO A 193 -31.24 -51.20 -5.13
CA PRO A 193 -31.39 -52.21 -4.09
C PRO A 193 -30.23 -53.21 -3.98
N LEU A 194 -29.90 -53.62 -2.75
CA LEU A 194 -28.93 -54.67 -2.45
C LEU A 194 -29.55 -56.07 -2.59
N GLY A 195 -28.72 -57.11 -2.66
CA GLY A 195 -29.13 -58.51 -2.80
C GLY A 195 -29.34 -58.96 -4.24
N GLN A 196 -28.76 -58.26 -5.22
CA GLN A 196 -28.95 -58.54 -6.65
C GLN A 196 -27.61 -58.90 -7.33
N PRO A 197 -27.20 -60.19 -7.33
CA PRO A 197 -25.85 -60.60 -7.76
C PRO A 197 -25.61 -60.49 -9.28
N ASN A 198 -26.68 -60.48 -10.09
CA ASN A 198 -26.61 -60.47 -11.55
C ASN A 198 -26.65 -59.06 -12.17
N VAL A 199 -26.52 -58.01 -11.33
CA VAL A 199 -26.57 -56.61 -11.75
C VAL A 199 -25.15 -56.04 -11.77
N GLY A 200 -24.84 -55.30 -12.84
CA GLY A 200 -23.63 -54.52 -12.98
C GLY A 200 -23.92 -53.06 -13.30
N PHE A 201 -23.03 -52.17 -12.90
CA PHE A 201 -23.08 -50.75 -13.20
C PHE A 201 -21.77 -50.28 -13.83
N GLU A 202 -21.87 -49.53 -14.92
CA GLU A 202 -20.77 -48.80 -15.53
C GLU A 202 -20.86 -47.34 -15.08
N VAL A 203 -19.84 -46.89 -14.35
CA VAL A 203 -19.71 -45.51 -13.88
C VAL A 203 -18.64 -44.81 -14.70
N THR A 204 -19.02 -43.66 -15.26
CA THR A 204 -18.13 -42.75 -16.00
C THR A 204 -18.21 -41.36 -15.39
N TRP A 205 -17.15 -40.58 -15.56
CA TRP A 205 -17.05 -39.25 -14.95
C TRP A 205 -17.08 -38.18 -16.03
N THR A 206 -17.74 -37.06 -15.74
CA THR A 206 -17.80 -35.92 -16.66
C THR A 206 -17.46 -34.62 -15.95
N VAL A 207 -16.78 -33.74 -16.65
CA VAL A 207 -16.46 -32.39 -16.19
C VAL A 207 -17.00 -31.40 -17.21
N ASP A 208 -17.89 -30.50 -16.79
CA ASP A 208 -18.69 -29.59 -17.65
C ASP A 208 -19.33 -30.32 -18.86
N GLY A 209 -19.82 -31.55 -18.62
CA GLY A 209 -20.48 -32.38 -19.63
C GLY A 209 -19.54 -33.18 -20.55
N GLN A 210 -18.24 -32.93 -20.54
CA GLN A 210 -17.25 -33.70 -21.28
C GLN A 210 -16.76 -34.91 -20.48
N THR A 211 -16.54 -36.05 -21.13
CA THR A 211 -16.02 -37.26 -20.46
C THR A 211 -14.60 -37.05 -19.94
N LEU A 212 -14.37 -37.35 -18.67
CA LEU A 212 -13.05 -37.27 -18.06
C LEU A 212 -12.16 -38.41 -18.55
N VAL A 213 -10.93 -38.08 -18.91
CA VAL A 213 -9.89 -39.02 -19.34
C VAL A 213 -8.74 -39.01 -18.34
N ASP A 214 -8.07 -40.15 -18.20
CA ASP A 214 -6.88 -40.26 -17.38
C ASP A 214 -5.76 -39.36 -17.96
N PRO A 215 -5.21 -38.41 -17.18
CA PRO A 215 -4.23 -37.45 -17.69
C PRO A 215 -2.88 -38.07 -18.05
N VAL A 216 -2.60 -39.31 -17.61
CA VAL A 216 -1.37 -40.05 -17.92
C VAL A 216 -1.61 -41.04 -19.05
N LYS A 217 -2.72 -41.77 -19.02
CA LYS A 217 -3.02 -42.84 -19.99
C LYS A 217 -3.78 -42.37 -21.23
N GLY A 218 -4.54 -41.28 -21.13
CA GLY A 218 -5.38 -40.76 -22.21
C GLY A 218 -6.70 -41.50 -22.44
N ASP A 219 -6.94 -42.59 -21.70
CA ASP A 219 -8.16 -43.39 -21.80
C ASP A 219 -9.31 -42.83 -20.95
N LYS A 220 -10.55 -43.14 -21.34
CA LYS A 220 -11.75 -42.80 -20.55
C LYS A 220 -11.70 -43.50 -19.19
N ILE A 221 -12.04 -42.77 -18.14
CA ILE A 221 -12.13 -43.36 -16.80
C ILE A 221 -13.50 -44.04 -16.67
N VAL A 222 -13.47 -45.37 -16.71
CA VAL A 222 -14.65 -46.23 -16.59
C VAL A 222 -14.44 -47.19 -15.43
N GLN A 223 -15.41 -47.25 -14.52
CA GLN A 223 -15.40 -48.11 -13.34
C GLN A 223 -16.62 -49.04 -13.38
N HIS A 224 -16.42 -50.30 -13.02
CA HIS A 224 -17.49 -51.29 -13.01
C HIS A 224 -17.80 -51.73 -11.58
N LEU A 225 -19.08 -51.66 -11.21
CA LEU A 225 -19.60 -52.17 -9.94
C LEU A 225 -20.42 -53.43 -10.24
N THR A 226 -20.26 -54.48 -9.44
CA THR A 226 -21.01 -55.74 -9.59
C THR A 226 -21.43 -56.26 -8.22
N GLY A 227 -22.42 -57.15 -8.19
CA GLY A 227 -22.96 -57.70 -6.94
C GLY A 227 -23.64 -56.62 -6.10
N ASP A 228 -23.26 -56.51 -4.83
CA ASP A 228 -23.81 -55.52 -3.89
C ASP A 228 -22.99 -54.22 -3.80
N SER A 229 -21.95 -54.07 -4.64
CA SER A 229 -21.19 -52.82 -4.68
C SER A 229 -22.03 -51.69 -5.27
N ARG A 230 -22.20 -50.59 -4.54
CA ARG A 230 -23.01 -49.42 -4.94
C ARG A 230 -22.24 -48.11 -4.96
N THR A 231 -20.98 -48.09 -4.52
CA THR A 231 -20.19 -46.87 -4.45
C THR A 231 -18.87 -47.07 -5.19
N THR A 232 -18.52 -46.12 -6.04
CA THR A 232 -17.19 -46.02 -6.64
C THR A 232 -16.56 -44.68 -6.27
N TYR A 233 -15.25 -44.57 -6.43
CA TYR A 233 -14.49 -43.38 -6.04
C TYR A 233 -13.63 -42.86 -7.19
N LEU A 234 -13.65 -41.55 -7.41
CA LEU A 234 -12.70 -40.86 -8.28
C LEU A 234 -11.57 -40.27 -7.43
N ASP A 235 -10.33 -40.65 -7.71
CA ASP A 235 -9.16 -40.00 -7.14
C ASP A 235 -9.02 -38.58 -7.71
N TYR A 236 -8.88 -37.58 -6.83
CA TYR A 236 -8.79 -36.18 -7.24
C TYR A 236 -7.59 -35.87 -8.14
N THR A 237 -6.53 -36.68 -8.12
CA THR A 237 -5.36 -36.51 -8.99
C THR A 237 -5.71 -36.62 -10.47
N LEU A 238 -6.79 -37.34 -10.80
CA LEU A 238 -7.33 -37.47 -12.16
C LEU A 238 -8.01 -36.18 -12.67
N LEU A 239 -8.24 -35.20 -11.79
CA LEU A 239 -8.76 -33.88 -12.14
C LEU A 239 -7.66 -32.87 -12.54
N LYS A 240 -6.41 -33.32 -12.67
CA LYS A 240 -5.30 -32.44 -13.07
C LYS A 240 -5.62 -31.76 -14.41
N GLY A 241 -5.57 -30.43 -14.43
CA GLY A 241 -5.94 -29.61 -15.60
C GLY A 241 -7.45 -29.46 -15.84
N GLN A 242 -8.29 -29.98 -14.95
CA GLN A 242 -9.76 -29.91 -15.04
C GLN A 242 -10.41 -29.20 -13.83
N LEU A 243 -9.61 -28.61 -12.95
CA LEU A 243 -10.08 -27.78 -11.84
C LEU A 243 -10.77 -26.49 -12.34
N GLY A 244 -11.64 -25.92 -11.52
CA GLY A 244 -12.49 -24.76 -11.86
C GLY A 244 -13.77 -25.13 -12.60
N LYS A 245 -14.10 -26.42 -12.66
CA LYS A 245 -15.22 -26.97 -13.44
C LYS A 245 -16.14 -27.82 -12.57
N THR A 246 -17.28 -28.22 -13.13
CA THR A 246 -18.29 -29.01 -12.43
C THR A 246 -18.16 -30.50 -12.74
N LEU A 247 -17.80 -31.30 -11.74
CA LEU A 247 -17.75 -32.76 -11.79
C LEU A 247 -19.14 -33.37 -11.65
N LYS A 248 -19.45 -34.37 -12.46
CA LYS A 248 -20.64 -35.22 -12.36
C LYS A 248 -20.25 -36.68 -12.59
N CYS A 249 -20.93 -37.61 -11.93
CA CYS A 249 -20.84 -39.02 -12.27
C CYS A 249 -22.05 -39.48 -13.09
N ARG A 250 -21.80 -40.36 -14.05
CA ARG A 250 -22.78 -40.89 -15.00
C ARG A 250 -22.77 -42.41 -14.94
N VAL A 251 -23.94 -43.00 -14.74
CA VAL A 251 -24.09 -44.44 -14.49
C VAL A 251 -25.00 -45.07 -15.53
N ARG A 252 -24.60 -46.26 -16.01
CA ARG A 252 -25.43 -47.18 -16.82
C ARG A 252 -25.51 -48.52 -16.14
N SER A 253 -26.67 -49.16 -16.14
CA SER A 253 -26.86 -50.50 -15.61
C SER A 253 -26.83 -51.56 -16.70
N TYR A 254 -26.44 -52.79 -16.34
CA TYR A 254 -26.44 -53.94 -17.25
C TYR A 254 -26.59 -55.25 -16.45
N ASN A 255 -27.06 -56.30 -17.13
CA ASN A 255 -27.04 -57.64 -16.57
C ASN A 255 -25.63 -58.23 -16.74
N THR A 256 -25.06 -58.85 -15.70
CA THR A 256 -23.70 -59.41 -15.74
C THR A 256 -23.52 -60.48 -16.82
N ASN A 257 -24.61 -61.11 -17.25
CA ASN A 257 -24.63 -62.14 -18.29
C ASN A 257 -24.69 -61.56 -19.71
N THR A 258 -25.08 -60.29 -19.88
CA THR A 258 -25.26 -59.62 -21.18
C THR A 258 -24.64 -58.21 -21.17
N THR A 259 -23.34 -58.13 -20.90
CA THR A 259 -22.59 -56.87 -20.70
C THR A 259 -22.56 -55.91 -21.90
N ALA A 260 -22.88 -56.40 -23.11
CA ALA A 260 -22.97 -55.60 -24.32
C ALA A 260 -24.21 -54.70 -24.37
N ILE A 261 -25.27 -55.06 -23.64
CA ILE A 261 -26.54 -54.33 -23.60
C ILE A 261 -26.61 -53.56 -22.28
N LYS A 262 -26.59 -52.23 -22.36
CA LYS A 262 -26.56 -51.31 -21.22
C LYS A 262 -27.75 -50.35 -21.29
N SER A 263 -28.19 -49.88 -20.13
CA SER A 263 -29.25 -48.86 -20.04
C SER A 263 -28.82 -47.51 -20.61
N ASP A 264 -29.79 -46.62 -20.79
CA ASP A 264 -29.53 -45.19 -20.87
C ASP A 264 -28.82 -44.70 -19.61
N SER A 265 -28.05 -43.61 -19.75
CA SER A 265 -27.23 -43.11 -18.66
C SER A 265 -27.95 -42.10 -17.78
N LEU A 266 -27.98 -42.34 -16.47
CA LEU A 266 -28.38 -41.35 -15.47
C LEU A 266 -27.16 -40.58 -14.98
N THR A 267 -27.30 -39.27 -14.74
CA THR A 267 -26.19 -38.39 -14.34
C THR A 267 -26.51 -37.69 -13.02
N SER A 268 -25.54 -37.62 -12.13
CA SER A 268 -25.68 -36.96 -10.83
C SER A 268 -25.81 -35.43 -10.93
N ASP A 269 -26.19 -34.82 -9.81
CA ASP A 269 -25.94 -33.40 -9.59
C ASP A 269 -24.43 -33.08 -9.67
N GLY A 270 -24.13 -31.81 -9.93
CA GLY A 270 -22.77 -31.32 -10.13
C GLY A 270 -22.09 -30.89 -8.85
N TYR A 271 -20.80 -31.19 -8.74
CA TYR A 271 -19.92 -30.68 -7.69
C TYR A 271 -18.82 -29.79 -8.30
N PHE A 272 -18.71 -28.53 -7.86
CA PHE A 272 -17.63 -27.65 -8.31
C PHE A 272 -16.31 -28.08 -7.68
N CYS A 273 -15.29 -28.33 -8.50
CA CYS A 273 -13.96 -28.77 -8.07
C CYS A 273 -12.94 -27.64 -8.26
N GLY A 274 -12.63 -26.88 -7.21
CA GLY A 274 -11.62 -25.82 -7.29
C GLY A 274 -11.70 -24.81 -6.13
N ILE A 275 -11.18 -23.61 -6.37
CA ILE A 275 -11.28 -22.49 -5.43
C ILE A 275 -12.45 -21.60 -5.83
N LYS A 276 -13.40 -21.40 -4.91
CA LYS A 276 -14.50 -20.45 -5.06
C LYS A 276 -14.10 -19.11 -4.45
N VAL A 277 -14.31 -18.04 -5.19
CA VAL A 277 -14.30 -16.70 -4.62
C VAL A 277 -15.66 -16.45 -4.00
N LEU A 278 -15.72 -16.22 -2.69
CA LEU A 278 -16.97 -15.94 -2.00
C LEU A 278 -17.39 -14.47 -2.12
N THR A 279 -16.43 -13.60 -2.46
CA THR A 279 -16.60 -12.15 -2.66
C THR A 279 -16.15 -11.77 -4.07
N GLU A 280 -16.99 -12.03 -5.08
CA GLU A 280 -16.66 -11.77 -6.50
C GLU A 280 -16.57 -10.28 -6.84
N LYS A 281 -17.35 -9.45 -6.13
CA LYS A 281 -17.38 -8.00 -6.29
C LYS A 281 -17.18 -7.33 -4.95
N ILE A 282 -16.27 -6.37 -4.90
CA ILE A 282 -15.98 -5.60 -3.69
C ILE A 282 -15.81 -4.14 -4.05
N ILE A 283 -16.50 -3.27 -3.31
CA ILE A 283 -16.39 -1.82 -3.46
C ILE A 283 -15.54 -1.32 -2.31
N VAL A 284 -14.45 -0.61 -2.55
CA VAL A 284 -13.58 0.01 -1.55
C VAL A 284 -13.53 1.51 -1.79
N ASP A 285 -13.39 2.29 -0.73
CA ASP A 285 -13.41 3.75 -0.77
C ASP A 285 -12.07 4.25 -0.23
N GLU A 286 -11.50 5.29 -0.85
CA GLU A 286 -10.23 5.89 -0.43
C GLU A 286 -10.25 6.45 0.99
N LYS A 287 -11.42 6.91 1.46
CA LYS A 287 -11.61 7.35 2.85
C LYS A 287 -11.93 6.18 3.79
N GLY A 288 -12.31 5.04 3.23
CA GLY A 288 -12.81 3.88 3.95
C GLY A 288 -11.72 2.96 4.50
N PRO A 289 -12.07 2.09 5.46
CA PRO A 289 -11.16 1.04 5.91
C PRO A 289 -11.01 -0.05 4.84
N GLU A 290 -9.99 -0.87 5.04
CA GLU A 290 -9.82 -2.15 4.36
C GLU A 290 -11.09 -3.01 4.38
N LYS A 291 -11.38 -3.69 3.27
CA LYS A 291 -12.41 -4.73 3.20
C LYS A 291 -11.80 -6.09 2.92
N THR A 292 -12.43 -7.14 3.45
CA THR A 292 -11.93 -8.51 3.35
C THR A 292 -12.57 -9.25 2.18
N VAL A 293 -11.75 -9.85 1.34
CA VAL A 293 -12.13 -10.82 0.32
C VAL A 293 -11.91 -12.22 0.90
N GLN A 294 -12.90 -13.09 0.76
CA GLN A 294 -12.80 -14.49 1.18
C GLN A 294 -12.81 -15.44 -0.02
N VAL A 295 -11.98 -16.47 0.06
CA VAL A 295 -11.91 -17.59 -0.89
C VAL A 295 -12.02 -18.91 -0.16
N GLU A 296 -12.56 -19.92 -0.83
CA GLU A 296 -12.76 -21.26 -0.29
C GLU A 296 -12.22 -22.31 -1.25
N SER A 297 -11.44 -23.28 -0.75
CA SER A 297 -11.22 -24.52 -1.47
C SER A 297 -12.35 -25.51 -1.22
N THR A 298 -13.02 -25.91 -2.30
CA THR A 298 -14.05 -26.97 -2.26
C THR A 298 -13.47 -28.38 -2.24
N ILE A 299 -12.17 -28.49 -2.47
CA ILE A 299 -11.42 -29.75 -2.36
C ILE A 299 -10.60 -29.68 -1.07
N PRO A 300 -10.77 -30.63 -0.14
CA PRO A 300 -9.95 -30.71 1.06
C PRO A 300 -8.46 -30.74 0.73
N ILE A 301 -7.64 -30.09 1.56
CA ILE A 301 -6.17 -30.15 1.44
C ILE A 301 -5.71 -31.31 2.34
N PRO A 302 -5.19 -32.43 1.80
CA PRO A 302 -4.83 -33.58 2.60
C PRO A 302 -3.56 -33.28 3.42
N CYS A 303 -3.71 -33.16 4.74
CA CYS A 303 -2.63 -32.88 5.68
C CYS A 303 -2.14 -34.17 6.35
N ASN A 304 -0.83 -34.44 6.37
CA ASN A 304 -0.25 -35.47 7.24
C ASN A 304 0.03 -34.92 8.65
N THR A 305 -0.16 -35.73 9.69
CA THR A 305 0.01 -35.36 11.11
C THR A 305 1.43 -34.93 11.48
N ALA A 306 2.43 -35.20 10.64
CA ALA A 306 3.82 -34.80 10.86
C ALA A 306 4.14 -33.33 10.45
N HIS A 307 3.30 -32.69 9.62
CA HIS A 307 3.58 -31.36 9.04
C HIS A 307 2.32 -30.48 8.97
N VAL A 308 1.72 -30.19 10.12
CA VAL A 308 0.46 -29.40 10.22
C VAL A 308 0.63 -27.97 9.66
N ASP A 309 1.80 -27.34 9.88
CA ASP A 309 2.08 -25.96 9.42
C ASP A 309 2.27 -25.83 7.90
N GLU A 310 2.48 -26.95 7.21
CA GLU A 310 2.65 -27.02 5.75
C GLU A 310 1.32 -27.32 5.03
N CYS A 311 0.21 -27.51 5.75
CA CYS A 311 -1.09 -27.82 5.15
C CYS A 311 -1.82 -26.57 4.65
N LYS A 312 -1.28 -26.01 3.57
CA LYS A 312 -1.84 -24.82 2.91
C LYS A 312 -1.64 -24.92 1.41
N ILE A 313 -2.54 -24.30 0.66
CA ILE A 313 -2.29 -23.97 -0.75
C ILE A 313 -2.11 -22.46 -0.86
N SER A 314 -1.08 -22.05 -1.58
CA SER A 314 -0.73 -20.64 -1.73
C SER A 314 -0.94 -20.17 -3.17
N PHE A 315 -1.42 -18.95 -3.33
CA PHE A 315 -1.56 -18.28 -4.63
C PHE A 315 -1.21 -16.80 -4.48
N SER A 316 -0.89 -16.16 -5.61
CA SER A 316 -0.42 -14.77 -5.63
C SER A 316 -1.32 -13.91 -6.50
N VAL A 317 -1.60 -12.68 -6.05
CA VAL A 317 -2.27 -11.67 -6.90
C VAL A 317 -1.30 -11.20 -7.99
N ASP A 318 -1.82 -11.05 -9.20
CA ASP A 318 -1.12 -10.45 -10.33
C ASP A 318 -2.03 -9.42 -10.96
N THR A 319 -1.79 -8.15 -10.68
CA THR A 319 -2.60 -7.09 -11.25
C THR A 319 -1.82 -5.82 -11.50
N HIS A 320 -2.29 -5.07 -12.49
CA HIS A 320 -1.81 -3.73 -12.81
C HIS A 320 -2.69 -2.63 -12.17
N THR A 321 -3.58 -2.98 -11.22
CA THR A 321 -4.44 -1.99 -10.56
C THR A 321 -3.60 -0.92 -9.90
N LYS A 322 -3.89 0.34 -10.22
CA LYS A 322 -3.25 1.50 -9.60
C LYS A 322 -4.09 2.07 -8.47
N ASP A 323 -5.41 1.86 -8.54
CA ASP A 323 -6.36 2.44 -7.59
C ASP A 323 -6.79 1.47 -6.50
N ALA A 324 -6.24 0.24 -6.50
CA ALA A 324 -6.45 -0.74 -5.44
C ALA A 324 -5.12 -1.28 -4.89
N MET A 325 -5.04 -1.37 -3.56
CA MET A 325 -3.90 -1.94 -2.83
C MET A 325 -4.34 -3.14 -1.99
N PHE A 326 -3.41 -4.06 -1.75
CA PHE A 326 -3.68 -5.31 -1.05
C PHE A 326 -2.80 -5.49 0.19
N SER A 327 -3.33 -6.19 1.21
CA SER A 327 -2.59 -6.48 2.46
C SER A 327 -1.28 -7.28 2.29
N THR A 328 -1.16 -8.05 1.21
CA THR A 328 0.00 -8.86 0.84
C THR A 328 -0.15 -9.27 -0.63
N CYS A 329 0.89 -9.77 -1.28
CA CYS A 329 0.78 -10.30 -2.64
C CYS A 329 0.67 -11.83 -2.68
N ASN A 330 0.88 -12.50 -1.55
CA ASN A 330 0.83 -13.96 -1.41
C ASN A 330 -0.17 -14.36 -0.33
N TYR A 331 -1.04 -15.31 -0.65
CA TYR A 331 -2.16 -15.71 0.20
C TYR A 331 -2.19 -17.21 0.38
N ASP A 332 -2.57 -17.63 1.59
CA ASP A 332 -2.69 -19.03 1.97
C ASP A 332 -4.16 -19.39 2.21
N ILE A 333 -4.59 -20.54 1.71
CA ILE A 333 -5.84 -21.19 2.09
C ILE A 333 -5.51 -22.32 3.06
N LYS A 334 -6.13 -22.29 4.24
CA LYS A 334 -5.90 -23.25 5.34
C LYS A 334 -7.22 -23.77 5.89
N LEU A 335 -7.18 -24.88 6.62
CA LEU A 335 -8.34 -25.35 7.35
C LEU A 335 -8.69 -24.35 8.46
N ASP A 336 -9.89 -23.79 8.40
CA ASP A 336 -10.47 -23.00 9.48
C ASP A 336 -11.02 -23.97 10.55
N PRO A 337 -10.46 -23.97 11.78
CA PRO A 337 -10.88 -24.89 12.83
C PRO A 337 -12.30 -24.62 13.35
N VAL A 338 -12.85 -23.42 13.11
CA VAL A 338 -14.20 -23.04 13.57
C VAL A 338 -15.25 -23.55 12.59
N THR A 339 -15.06 -23.32 11.29
CA THR A 339 -16.04 -23.69 10.27
C THR A 339 -15.82 -25.09 9.70
N GLY A 340 -14.63 -25.68 9.89
CA GLY A 340 -14.23 -26.94 9.27
C GLY A 340 -14.03 -26.84 7.75
N ARG A 341 -13.96 -25.62 7.20
CA ARG A 341 -13.80 -25.34 5.76
C ARG A 341 -12.38 -24.86 5.47
N TYR A 342 -11.92 -25.04 4.24
CA TYR A 342 -10.62 -24.54 3.81
C TYR A 342 -10.77 -23.13 3.27
N LEU A 343 -10.45 -22.13 4.10
CA LEU A 343 -10.67 -20.72 3.82
C LEU A 343 -9.34 -19.96 3.72
N GLY A 344 -9.34 -18.96 2.85
CA GLY A 344 -8.30 -17.93 2.77
C GLY A 344 -8.96 -16.57 2.74
N SER A 345 -8.31 -15.58 3.33
CA SER A 345 -8.82 -14.20 3.33
C SER A 345 -7.70 -13.21 3.12
N PHE A 346 -8.01 -12.15 2.39
CA PHE A 346 -7.12 -11.02 2.24
C PHE A 346 -7.87 -9.72 2.27
N LYS A 347 -7.13 -8.64 2.53
CA LYS A 347 -7.71 -7.31 2.58
C LYS A 347 -7.31 -6.50 1.37
N VAL A 348 -8.27 -5.70 0.90
CA VAL A 348 -8.12 -4.74 -0.19
C VAL A 348 -8.63 -3.37 0.29
N THR A 349 -7.98 -2.32 -0.19
CA THR A 349 -8.36 -0.92 0.01
C THR A 349 -8.21 -0.18 -1.31
N ALA A 350 -8.89 0.95 -1.46
CA ALA A 350 -8.56 1.88 -2.53
C ALA A 350 -7.20 2.55 -2.25
N THR A 351 -6.44 2.80 -3.31
CA THR A 351 -5.20 3.56 -3.27
C THR A 351 -5.53 5.02 -3.01
N LYS A 352 -4.82 5.64 -2.07
CA LYS A 352 -4.92 7.09 -1.85
C LYS A 352 -3.92 7.76 -2.77
N ASP A 353 -4.33 8.02 -4.00
CA ASP A 353 -3.50 8.62 -5.03
C ASP A 353 -3.60 10.16 -5.08
N PHE A 354 -4.54 10.75 -4.33
CA PHE A 354 -4.77 12.20 -4.25
C PHE A 354 -5.20 12.81 -5.59
N VAL A 355 -5.75 11.99 -6.49
CA VAL A 355 -6.24 12.39 -7.81
C VAL A 355 -7.72 12.08 -7.92
N SER A 356 -8.50 13.05 -8.35
CA SER A 356 -9.91 12.87 -8.70
C SER A 356 -10.03 12.30 -10.11
N ASP A 357 -10.08 10.98 -10.17
CA ASP A 357 -10.23 10.16 -11.38
C ASP A 357 -11.64 9.53 -11.53
N GLY A 358 -12.43 9.59 -10.46
CA GLY A 358 -13.77 9.02 -10.40
C GLY A 358 -13.74 7.52 -10.06
N SER A 359 -14.91 6.92 -9.84
CA SER A 359 -14.95 5.51 -9.46
C SER A 359 -14.42 4.60 -10.56
N GLN A 360 -13.35 3.86 -10.28
CA GLN A 360 -12.79 2.89 -11.21
C GLN A 360 -13.24 1.48 -10.86
N THR A 361 -13.22 0.57 -11.84
CA THR A 361 -13.45 -0.86 -11.59
C THR A 361 -12.36 -1.65 -12.30
N HIS A 362 -11.67 -2.47 -11.51
CA HIS A 362 -10.56 -3.26 -11.97
C HIS A 362 -10.83 -4.75 -11.80
N GLU A 363 -10.43 -5.53 -12.79
CA GLU A 363 -10.34 -6.98 -12.67
C GLU A 363 -8.99 -7.35 -12.04
N VAL A 364 -9.04 -8.01 -10.89
CA VAL A 364 -7.86 -8.48 -10.17
C VAL A 364 -7.68 -9.96 -10.48
N SER A 365 -6.60 -10.26 -11.20
CA SER A 365 -6.24 -11.61 -11.59
C SER A 365 -5.22 -12.22 -10.62
N PHE A 366 -5.03 -13.54 -10.72
CA PHE A 366 -4.11 -14.29 -9.88
C PHE A 366 -3.12 -15.06 -10.74
N LYS A 367 -1.89 -15.20 -10.27
CA LYS A 367 -0.88 -16.03 -10.93
C LYS A 367 -1.32 -17.49 -10.94
N PRO A 368 -1.01 -18.25 -12.01
CA PRO A 368 -1.16 -19.70 -12.00
C PRO A 368 -0.45 -20.30 -10.79
N MET A 369 -1.15 -21.17 -10.06
CA MET A 369 -0.62 -21.74 -8.83
C MET A 369 0.61 -22.63 -9.10
N VAL A 370 1.68 -22.40 -8.34
CA VAL A 370 2.91 -23.19 -8.37
C VAL A 370 2.86 -24.19 -7.20
N SER A 371 2.84 -25.50 -7.49
CA SER A 371 2.66 -26.51 -6.45
C SER A 371 3.98 -26.99 -5.85
N PHE A 372 4.02 -27.07 -4.53
CA PHE A 372 4.82 -28.04 -3.78
C PHE A 372 3.87 -28.84 -2.86
N ASN A 373 4.00 -30.16 -2.83
CA ASN A 373 3.19 -31.18 -2.11
C ASN A 373 1.82 -31.61 -2.70
N HIS A 374 1.14 -30.85 -3.57
CA HIS A 374 -0.15 -31.28 -4.19
C HIS A 374 -0.24 -31.00 -5.70
N PRO A 375 0.13 -31.95 -6.58
CA PRO A 375 0.29 -31.73 -8.02
C PRO A 375 -0.97 -31.37 -8.81
N VAL A 376 -2.17 -31.57 -8.24
CA VAL A 376 -3.44 -31.27 -8.93
C VAL A 376 -3.65 -29.78 -9.16
N TRP A 377 -3.13 -28.94 -8.27
CA TRP A 377 -3.29 -27.48 -8.29
C TRP A 377 -2.29 -26.79 -9.22
N THR A 378 -1.27 -27.50 -9.71
CA THR A 378 -0.25 -26.92 -10.58
C THR A 378 -0.86 -26.35 -11.86
N GLY A 379 -0.66 -25.05 -12.10
CA GLY A 379 -1.19 -24.35 -13.27
C GLY A 379 -2.68 -24.01 -13.18
N TYR A 380 -3.33 -24.20 -12.03
CA TYR A 380 -4.70 -23.76 -11.81
C TYR A 380 -4.76 -22.24 -11.63
N ASN A 381 -5.74 -21.61 -12.27
CA ASN A 381 -6.02 -20.18 -12.17
C ASN A 381 -7.27 -19.96 -11.34
N VAL A 382 -7.14 -19.19 -10.25
CA VAL A 382 -8.28 -18.75 -9.45
C VAL A 382 -9.10 -17.75 -10.27
N HIS A 383 -10.43 -17.81 -10.16
CA HIS A 383 -11.31 -16.88 -10.87
C HIS A 383 -11.02 -15.43 -10.44
N PRO A 384 -10.93 -14.47 -11.37
CA PRO A 384 -10.69 -13.07 -11.04
C PRO A 384 -11.78 -12.48 -10.13
N ILE A 385 -11.44 -11.40 -9.44
CA ILE A 385 -12.41 -10.60 -8.68
C ILE A 385 -12.52 -9.20 -9.26
N HIS A 386 -13.67 -8.55 -9.07
CA HIS A 386 -13.87 -7.17 -9.47
C HIS A 386 -13.78 -6.27 -8.25
N VAL A 387 -12.81 -5.36 -8.27
CA VAL A 387 -12.63 -4.33 -7.25
C VAL A 387 -13.06 -3.00 -7.83
N THR A 388 -14.12 -2.41 -7.28
CA THR A 388 -14.54 -1.04 -7.59
C THR A 388 -13.96 -0.12 -6.53
N THR A 389 -13.26 0.92 -6.95
CA THR A 389 -12.68 1.94 -6.07
C THR A 389 -13.54 3.20 -6.15
N GLU A 390 -13.86 3.79 -5.01
CA GLU A 390 -14.58 5.07 -4.92
C GLU A 390 -13.58 6.17 -4.60
N ASN A 391 -13.45 7.12 -5.54
CA ASN A 391 -12.60 8.30 -5.41
C ASN A 391 -13.10 9.22 -4.29
N SER A 392 -12.18 9.75 -3.49
CA SER A 392 -12.48 10.78 -2.50
C SER A 392 -11.39 11.85 -2.53
N GLU A 393 -11.81 13.12 -2.63
CA GLU A 393 -10.86 14.23 -2.59
C GLU A 393 -10.03 14.24 -1.30
N HIS A 394 -8.80 14.77 -1.39
CA HIS A 394 -7.94 15.07 -0.26
C HIS A 394 -8.18 16.48 0.29
N GLY A 395 -7.81 16.69 1.55
CA GLY A 395 -7.96 17.99 2.22
C GLY A 395 -6.73 18.85 1.97
N HIS A 396 -6.93 20.15 1.78
CA HIS A 396 -5.84 21.12 1.66
C HIS A 396 -6.12 22.38 2.49
N CYS A 397 -5.18 22.76 3.34
CA CYS A 397 -5.25 23.99 4.15
C CYS A 397 -3.94 24.78 3.99
N ASN A 398 -4.05 26.10 3.82
CA ASN A 398 -2.91 27.00 3.73
C ASN A 398 -2.97 27.99 4.89
N ALA A 399 -1.82 28.31 5.49
CA ALA A 399 -1.64 29.42 6.42
C ALA A 399 -0.41 30.22 6.00
N HIS A 400 -0.62 31.35 5.32
CA HIS A 400 0.45 32.15 4.67
C HIS A 400 0.47 33.59 5.17
N GLY A 401 1.66 34.20 5.19
CA GLY A 401 1.81 35.59 5.61
C GLY A 401 1.55 35.75 7.11
N ASP A 402 0.66 36.66 7.46
CA ASP A 402 0.51 37.15 8.83
C ASP A 402 -0.67 36.62 9.69
N PRO A 403 -0.95 35.30 9.77
CA PRO A 403 -1.33 34.36 8.73
C PRO A 403 -2.76 34.57 8.21
N HIS A 404 -2.88 34.53 6.89
CA HIS A 404 -4.12 34.34 6.15
C HIS A 404 -4.35 32.86 5.88
N LEU A 405 -5.50 32.34 6.33
CA LEU A 405 -5.83 30.92 6.19
C LEU A 405 -6.86 30.65 5.10
N ILE A 406 -6.59 29.61 4.32
CA ILE A 406 -7.57 28.95 3.46
C ILE A 406 -7.86 27.59 4.08
N LYS A 407 -9.12 27.37 4.43
CA LYS A 407 -9.59 26.21 5.19
C LYS A 407 -9.81 24.99 4.29
N MET A 408 -9.96 23.82 4.89
CA MET A 408 -10.02 22.53 4.19
C MET A 408 -11.19 22.41 3.20
N ASP A 409 -12.39 22.92 3.55
CA ASP A 409 -13.57 22.93 2.65
C ASP A 409 -13.57 24.11 1.66
N GLN A 410 -12.44 24.84 1.57
CA GLN A 410 -12.13 25.92 0.63
C GLN A 410 -13.23 26.99 0.46
N ARG A 411 -13.35 27.90 1.44
CA ARG A 411 -14.13 29.13 1.26
C ARG A 411 -13.54 30.35 1.94
N GLY A 412 -13.11 31.29 1.11
CA GLY A 412 -12.62 32.60 1.53
C GLY A 412 -11.39 32.52 2.44
N ASN A 413 -10.82 33.67 2.75
CA ASN A 413 -9.67 33.74 3.65
C ASN A 413 -10.15 34.03 5.08
N THR A 414 -9.51 33.39 6.05
CA THR A 414 -9.75 33.58 7.48
C THR A 414 -8.46 34.09 8.10
N ASN A 415 -8.48 35.31 8.65
CA ASN A 415 -7.28 35.95 9.19
C ASN A 415 -7.18 35.69 10.69
N VAL A 416 -6.07 35.11 11.15
CA VAL A 416 -5.93 34.66 12.54
C VAL A 416 -4.76 35.37 13.24
N TYR A 417 -5.09 36.44 13.95
CA TYR A 417 -4.12 37.34 14.58
C TYR A 417 -3.96 37.12 16.09
N VAL A 418 -3.82 35.87 16.53
CA VAL A 418 -3.57 35.53 17.95
C VAL A 418 -2.15 35.02 18.13
N THR A 419 -1.51 35.31 19.26
CA THR A 419 -0.17 34.83 19.61
C THR A 419 -0.22 33.56 20.47
N GLY A 420 0.79 32.70 20.35
CA GLY A 420 0.99 31.51 21.18
C GLY A 420 0.84 30.20 20.42
N GLU A 421 0.68 29.09 21.16
CA GLU A 421 0.53 27.76 20.58
C GLU A 421 -0.93 27.47 20.21
N LEU A 422 -1.16 27.08 18.96
CA LEU A 422 -2.49 26.84 18.39
C LEU A 422 -2.55 25.47 17.71
N THR A 423 -3.71 24.82 17.76
CA THR A 423 -3.98 23.64 16.94
C THR A 423 -4.45 24.08 15.55
N LEU A 424 -3.55 24.01 14.57
CA LEU A 424 -3.86 24.38 13.18
C LEU A 424 -4.77 23.32 12.55
N TYR A 425 -4.43 22.05 12.72
CA TYR A 425 -5.24 20.92 12.26
C TYR A 425 -5.07 19.71 13.18
N GLU A 426 -6.14 18.99 13.48
CA GLU A 426 -6.08 17.67 14.08
C GLU A 426 -7.16 16.74 13.50
N CYS A 427 -6.84 15.46 13.35
CA CYS A 427 -7.81 14.40 13.27
C CYS A 427 -7.44 13.32 14.30
N LYS A 428 -8.30 13.20 15.30
CA LYS A 428 -8.13 12.28 16.44
C LYS A 428 -8.61 10.87 16.07
N SER A 429 -7.79 10.14 15.33
CA SER A 429 -7.96 8.69 15.09
C SER A 429 -7.30 7.87 16.20
N THR A 430 -7.92 6.74 16.58
CA THR A 430 -7.41 5.84 17.63
C THR A 430 -6.19 5.03 17.20
N SER A 431 -5.95 4.86 15.90
CA SER A 431 -4.82 4.09 15.35
C SER A 431 -3.81 4.95 14.62
N ARG A 432 -4.19 6.13 14.12
CA ARG A 432 -3.32 7.05 13.36
C ARG A 432 -3.72 8.51 13.56
N PRO A 433 -3.47 9.11 14.73
CA PRO A 433 -3.73 10.54 14.93
C PRO A 433 -2.83 11.38 14.03
N LEU A 434 -3.42 12.31 13.28
CA LEU A 434 -2.70 13.34 12.51
C LEU A 434 -2.91 14.69 13.21
N GLN A 435 -1.83 15.38 13.59
CA GLN A 435 -1.91 16.64 14.33
C GLN A 435 -0.83 17.62 13.86
N VAL A 436 -1.22 18.87 13.64
CA VAL A 436 -0.34 19.99 13.31
C VAL A 436 -0.62 21.12 14.30
N GLN A 437 0.37 21.41 15.14
CA GLN A 437 0.36 22.55 16.05
C GLN A 437 1.32 23.62 15.52
N VAL A 438 0.96 24.89 15.68
CA VAL A 438 1.80 26.03 15.30
C VAL A 438 2.05 26.94 16.49
N LYS A 439 3.19 27.61 16.50
CA LYS A 439 3.45 28.76 17.36
C LYS A 439 3.37 30.02 16.52
N THR A 440 2.54 30.95 16.95
CA THR A 440 2.47 32.30 16.39
C THR A 440 3.14 33.29 17.30
N TRP A 441 3.86 34.24 16.71
CA TRP A 441 4.62 35.25 17.42
C TRP A 441 4.59 36.59 16.69
N PRO A 442 4.67 37.74 17.38
CA PRO A 442 4.78 39.03 16.72
C PRO A 442 6.04 39.09 15.84
N CYS A 443 5.86 39.27 14.53
CA CYS A 443 6.95 39.53 13.61
C CYS A 443 7.15 41.04 13.50
N GLY A 444 8.15 41.59 14.17
CA GLY A 444 8.36 43.03 14.26
C GLY A 444 7.22 43.76 14.99
N HIS A 445 6.67 44.81 14.36
CA HIS A 445 5.55 45.59 14.86
C HIS A 445 4.23 45.28 14.13
N TYR A 446 4.14 44.10 13.48
CA TYR A 446 3.03 43.68 12.62
C TYR A 446 2.19 42.56 13.27
N HIS A 447 1.22 42.02 12.52
CA HIS A 447 0.38 40.93 13.00
C HIS A 447 1.25 39.74 13.40
N PRO A 448 0.78 38.88 14.32
CA PRO A 448 1.48 37.65 14.64
C PRO A 448 1.65 36.79 13.39
N CYS A 449 2.84 36.25 13.13
CA CYS A 449 3.03 35.22 12.10
C CYS A 449 3.39 33.87 12.74
N ILE A 450 3.24 32.81 11.97
CA ILE A 450 3.71 31.49 12.38
C ILE A 450 5.25 31.52 12.37
N CYS A 451 5.88 31.05 13.45
CA CYS A 451 7.33 30.97 13.56
C CYS A 451 7.81 29.56 13.95
N ALA A 452 6.91 28.64 14.26
CA ALA A 452 7.26 27.23 14.43
C ALA A 452 6.04 26.34 14.21
N LEU A 453 6.29 25.08 13.92
CA LEU A 453 5.28 24.04 13.85
C LEU A 453 5.79 22.71 14.40
N VAL A 454 4.86 21.90 14.89
CA VAL A 454 5.06 20.47 15.10
C VAL A 454 4.01 19.72 14.31
N ALA A 455 4.44 18.81 13.44
CA ALA A 455 3.58 17.89 12.73
C ALA A 455 3.79 16.47 13.25
N ARG A 456 2.68 15.75 13.49
CA ARG A 456 2.67 14.39 14.05
C ARG A 456 1.73 13.48 13.28
N GLU A 457 2.20 12.26 12.98
CA GLU A 457 1.36 11.12 12.60
C GLU A 457 1.70 9.89 13.47
N GLY A 458 0.76 9.43 14.29
CA GLY A 458 0.99 8.28 15.16
C GLY A 458 2.14 8.50 16.15
N ASN A 459 3.24 7.76 15.98
CA ASN A 459 4.47 7.89 16.78
C ASN A 459 5.49 8.87 16.18
N ASP A 460 5.33 9.24 14.92
CA ASP A 460 6.25 10.12 14.22
C ASP A 460 5.86 11.57 14.46
N ALA A 461 6.82 12.37 14.92
CA ALA A 461 6.67 13.80 15.10
C ALA A 461 7.97 14.55 14.78
N VAL A 462 7.79 15.64 14.04
CA VAL A 462 8.85 16.54 13.58
C VAL A 462 8.46 17.97 13.94
N GLN A 463 9.40 18.69 14.53
CA GLN A 463 9.32 20.11 14.81
C GLN A 463 10.19 20.88 13.83
N ILE A 464 9.69 22.02 13.35
CA ILE A 464 10.50 23.06 12.69
C ILE A 464 10.28 24.35 13.47
N ASP A 465 11.32 24.91 14.07
CA ASP A 465 11.22 26.07 14.96
C ASP A 465 12.20 27.18 14.57
N MET A 466 11.67 28.40 14.45
CA MET A 466 12.44 29.64 14.32
C MET A 466 11.88 30.79 15.19
N CYS A 467 11.02 30.47 16.18
CA CYS A 467 10.36 31.44 17.06
C CYS A 467 11.33 32.08 18.06
N GLU A 468 12.26 31.30 18.60
CA GLU A 468 13.10 31.75 19.70
C GLU A 468 14.26 32.62 19.22
N LYS A 469 14.23 33.91 19.60
CA LYS A 469 15.40 34.78 19.51
C LYS A 469 16.33 34.50 20.69
N ARG A 470 17.50 33.93 20.42
CA ARG A 470 18.65 34.12 21.32
C ARG A 470 19.16 35.56 21.13
N LYS A 471 19.70 36.18 22.17
CA LYS A 471 20.15 37.57 22.16
C LYS A 471 21.23 37.72 21.08
N ASN A 472 21.00 38.59 20.10
CA ASN A 472 21.87 38.83 18.93
C ASN A 472 21.88 37.74 17.84
N GLN A 473 20.95 36.78 17.85
CA GLN A 473 20.85 35.75 16.79
C GLN A 473 19.84 36.11 15.69
N HIS A 474 20.16 35.67 14.46
CA HIS A 474 19.19 35.54 13.37
C HIS A 474 18.20 34.41 13.65
N ALA A 475 16.95 34.58 13.23
CA ALA A 475 16.01 33.47 13.17
C ALA A 475 16.42 32.48 12.08
N VAL A 476 16.61 31.22 12.45
CA VAL A 476 16.94 30.11 11.53
C VAL A 476 16.01 28.93 11.79
N PRO A 477 15.59 28.19 10.76
CA PRO A 477 14.72 27.02 10.93
C PRO A 477 15.51 25.84 11.49
N GLU A 478 15.17 25.40 12.70
CA GLU A 478 15.74 24.21 13.33
C GLU A 478 14.78 23.02 13.22
N VAL A 479 15.24 21.94 12.59
CA VAL A 479 14.44 20.72 12.37
C VAL A 479 14.79 19.65 13.40
N THR A 480 13.82 19.29 14.24
CA THR A 480 14.00 18.36 15.36
C THR A 480 13.01 17.21 15.33
N VAL A 481 13.50 15.99 15.56
CA VAL A 481 12.68 14.79 15.78
C VAL A 481 12.28 14.70 17.24
N LEU A 482 10.98 14.69 17.48
CA LEU A 482 10.38 14.59 18.81
C LEU A 482 9.98 13.15 19.17
N SER A 483 10.25 12.18 18.29
CA SER A 483 9.85 10.79 18.44
C SER A 483 10.91 10.01 19.23
N GLU A 484 10.52 9.36 20.33
CA GLU A 484 11.45 8.63 21.22
C GLU A 484 12.32 7.59 20.50
N ARG A 485 11.74 6.89 19.51
CA ARG A 485 12.42 5.83 18.74
C ARG A 485 12.89 6.27 17.36
N GLY A 486 12.89 7.58 17.08
CA GLY A 486 13.08 8.10 15.71
C GLY A 486 11.81 8.00 14.87
N LEU A 487 11.93 8.35 13.60
CA LEU A 487 10.82 8.32 12.63
C LEU A 487 10.70 6.92 11.99
N ASP A 488 9.47 6.46 11.79
CA ASP A 488 9.10 5.20 11.14
C ASP A 488 8.29 5.46 9.87
N GLY A 489 9.01 5.67 8.76
CA GLY A 489 8.45 5.88 7.43
C GLY A 489 8.15 7.35 7.08
N THR A 490 8.20 8.28 8.03
CA THR A 490 8.17 9.73 7.74
C THR A 490 9.51 10.19 7.18
N THR A 491 9.48 11.02 6.13
CA THR A 491 10.68 11.70 5.60
C THR A 491 10.57 13.20 5.78
N VAL A 492 11.72 13.86 5.93
CA VAL A 492 11.82 15.33 5.94
C VAL A 492 12.80 15.74 4.86
N ASP A 493 12.31 16.53 3.93
CA ASP A 493 13.04 16.95 2.73
C ASP A 493 13.06 18.48 2.65
N ARG A 494 14.06 19.05 1.97
CA ARG A 494 14.16 20.47 1.65
C ARG A 494 14.42 20.70 0.17
N ASP A 495 14.08 21.89 -0.30
CA ASP A 495 14.45 22.33 -1.65
C ASP A 495 15.92 22.80 -1.73
N GLY A 496 16.37 23.13 -2.95
CA GLY A 496 17.72 23.62 -3.20
C GLY A 496 18.00 25.04 -2.69
N SER A 497 16.97 25.83 -2.35
CA SER A 497 17.16 27.14 -1.73
C SER A 497 17.44 27.04 -0.23
N GLY A 498 17.04 25.93 0.40
CA GLY A 498 17.13 25.75 1.84
C GLY A 498 16.10 26.58 2.61
N LYS A 499 15.06 27.08 1.94
CA LYS A 499 13.96 27.86 2.53
C LYS A 499 12.65 27.07 2.58
N GLN A 500 12.50 26.03 1.78
CA GLN A 500 11.30 25.19 1.78
C GLN A 500 11.61 23.81 2.38
N PHE A 501 10.73 23.36 3.27
CA PHE A 501 10.80 22.06 3.94
C PHE A 501 9.51 21.28 3.75
N PHE A 502 9.60 19.96 3.67
CA PHE A 502 8.49 19.06 3.41
C PHE A 502 8.54 17.87 4.37
N ILE A 503 7.52 17.73 5.21
CA ILE A 503 7.32 16.59 6.09
C ILE A 503 6.34 15.64 5.39
N ASN A 504 6.82 14.48 4.96
CA ASN A 504 6.05 13.49 4.20
C ASN A 504 5.76 12.26 5.06
N PHE A 505 4.50 12.08 5.45
CA PHE A 505 4.09 10.99 6.33
C PHE A 505 3.77 9.69 5.58
N PRO A 506 3.86 8.52 6.26
CA PRO A 506 3.47 7.24 5.69
C PRO A 506 2.04 7.20 5.15
N SER A 507 1.07 7.90 5.73
CA SER A 507 -0.30 7.91 5.19
C SER A 507 -0.47 8.55 3.82
N GLY A 508 0.55 9.29 3.36
CA GLY A 508 0.44 10.22 2.25
C GLY A 508 0.16 11.66 2.69
N ALA A 509 -0.12 11.92 3.97
CA ALA A 509 -0.22 13.29 4.48
C ALA A 509 1.10 14.05 4.26
N ARG A 510 1.01 15.35 3.94
CA ARG A 510 2.17 16.20 3.69
C ARG A 510 2.00 17.54 4.39
N VAL A 511 3.06 18.01 5.04
CA VAL A 511 3.14 19.38 5.55
C VAL A 511 4.29 20.09 4.86
N ALA A 512 4.00 21.12 4.08
CA ALA A 512 5.01 21.96 3.44
C ALA A 512 5.18 23.26 4.23
N VAL A 513 6.43 23.72 4.33
CA VAL A 513 6.82 24.84 5.18
C VAL A 513 7.75 25.74 4.38
N SER A 514 7.39 27.01 4.21
CA SER A 514 8.27 28.00 3.57
C SER A 514 8.75 28.99 4.63
N ALA A 515 10.05 29.02 4.90
CA ALA A 515 10.68 29.88 5.89
C ALA A 515 11.14 31.22 5.27
N TYR A 516 10.92 32.31 6.00
CA TYR A 516 11.26 33.67 5.60
C TYR A 516 11.91 34.41 6.78
N VAL A 517 12.87 35.28 6.47
CA VAL A 517 13.45 36.21 7.44
C VAL A 517 13.03 37.63 7.07
N LEU A 518 12.25 38.27 7.93
CA LEU A 518 11.77 39.63 7.78
C LEU A 518 12.77 40.60 8.41
N HIS A 519 13.20 41.61 7.65
CA HIS A 519 14.11 42.64 8.12
C HIS A 519 13.33 43.88 8.53
N ASN A 520 13.29 44.22 9.82
CA ASN A 520 12.60 45.43 10.28
C ASN A 520 13.31 46.14 11.44
N HIS A 521 13.56 47.44 11.32
CA HIS A 521 14.18 48.28 12.37
C HIS A 521 15.46 47.70 13.00
N GLY A 522 16.24 46.93 12.25
CA GLY A 522 17.46 46.27 12.75
C GLY A 522 17.23 44.91 13.44
N GLU A 523 15.97 44.47 13.59
CA GLU A 523 15.61 43.12 13.99
C GLU A 523 15.36 42.23 12.76
N LYS A 524 15.71 40.94 12.87
CA LYS A 524 15.44 39.91 11.85
C LYS A 524 14.55 38.84 12.44
N ASP A 525 13.28 38.86 12.06
CA ASP A 525 12.23 37.96 12.57
C ASP A 525 12.02 36.80 11.62
N GLY A 526 11.87 35.60 12.18
CA GLY A 526 11.57 34.40 11.42
C GLY A 526 10.07 34.19 11.28
N MET A 527 9.64 33.85 10.07
CA MET A 527 8.26 33.54 9.73
C MET A 527 8.20 32.28 8.87
N MET A 528 7.11 31.53 8.98
CA MET A 528 6.81 30.35 8.18
C MET A 528 5.42 30.46 7.54
N ASN A 529 5.31 30.07 6.28
CA ASN A 529 4.04 29.64 5.70
C ASN A 529 3.90 28.13 5.90
N VAL A 530 2.67 27.65 6.09
CA VAL A 530 2.37 26.23 6.30
C VAL A 530 1.25 25.79 5.37
N ASP A 531 1.51 24.75 4.58
CA ASP A 531 0.51 24.05 3.79
C ASP A 531 0.31 22.64 4.34
N ILE A 532 -0.94 22.23 4.55
CA ILE A 532 -1.30 20.90 5.05
C ILE A 532 -2.13 20.19 3.99
N GLN A 533 -1.64 19.04 3.53
CA GLN A 533 -2.38 18.11 2.70
C GLN A 533 -2.76 16.89 3.54
N ALA A 534 -4.05 16.69 3.77
CA ALA A 534 -4.59 15.58 4.55
C ALA A 534 -5.15 14.49 3.62
N PRO A 535 -4.87 13.20 3.86
CA PRO A 535 -5.35 12.11 3.02
C PRO A 535 -6.87 11.92 3.15
N PRO A 536 -7.54 11.33 2.13
CA PRO A 536 -8.99 11.14 2.10
C PRO A 536 -9.64 10.51 3.35
N ASP A 537 -8.95 9.59 4.03
CA ASP A 537 -9.45 8.95 5.27
C ASP A 537 -9.46 9.86 6.50
N ASN A 538 -8.98 11.10 6.37
CA ASN A 538 -9.15 12.14 7.38
C ASN A 538 -10.41 13.00 7.13
N LYS A 539 -11.20 12.71 6.08
CA LYS A 539 -12.42 13.45 5.76
C LYS A 539 -13.50 13.26 6.83
N GLY A 540 -14.08 14.35 7.29
CA GLY A 540 -15.11 14.38 8.34
C GLY A 540 -14.59 14.24 9.78
N CYS A 541 -13.28 14.06 10.00
CA CYS A 541 -12.68 14.08 11.33
C CYS A 541 -11.78 15.30 11.59
N GLY A 542 -11.64 16.18 10.61
CA GLY A 542 -10.86 17.42 10.73
C GLY A 542 -11.38 18.30 11.85
N ARG A 543 -10.46 18.94 12.55
CA ARG A 543 -10.70 19.92 13.62
C ARG A 543 -9.53 20.89 13.68
N GLY A 544 -9.71 22.01 14.37
CA GLY A 544 -8.70 23.06 14.48
C GLY A 544 -9.06 24.29 13.65
N ILE A 545 -8.09 25.18 13.49
CA ILE A 545 -8.28 26.44 12.76
C ILE A 545 -8.54 26.19 11.26
N CYS A 546 -8.01 25.10 10.70
CA CYS A 546 -8.24 24.67 9.31
C CYS A 546 -9.66 24.16 9.01
N GLY A 547 -10.55 24.06 10.01
CA GLY A 547 -11.95 23.65 9.81
C GLY A 547 -12.20 22.15 9.95
N LEU A 548 -13.42 21.72 9.60
CA LEU A 548 -13.91 20.35 9.86
C LEU A 548 -13.66 19.38 8.72
N TRP A 549 -13.49 19.90 7.51
CA TRP A 549 -13.32 19.13 6.29
C TRP A 549 -14.42 18.08 6.10
N ASN A 550 -15.66 18.56 6.02
CA ASN A 550 -16.87 17.74 5.92
C ASN A 550 -17.74 18.11 4.70
N ASP A 551 -17.15 18.79 3.71
CA ASP A 551 -17.81 19.35 2.53
C ASP A 551 -18.82 20.48 2.86
N ASN A 552 -18.73 21.09 4.04
CA ASN A 552 -19.59 22.20 4.44
C ASN A 552 -18.77 23.43 4.90
N PRO A 553 -18.43 24.35 3.98
CA PRO A 553 -17.60 25.51 4.32
C PRO A 553 -18.26 26.55 5.25
N HIS A 554 -19.54 26.36 5.62
CA HIS A 554 -20.25 27.26 6.54
C HIS A 554 -20.03 26.92 8.02
N ASP A 555 -19.53 25.73 8.33
CA ASP A 555 -19.38 25.26 9.71
C ASP A 555 -17.93 25.17 10.20
N ASP A 556 -16.97 25.45 9.31
CA ASP A 556 -15.53 25.43 9.58
C ASP A 556 -15.07 26.28 10.77
N LEU A 557 -15.81 27.33 11.13
CA LEU A 557 -15.53 28.15 12.32
C LEU A 557 -16.14 27.54 13.59
N LEU A 558 -16.01 26.22 13.76
CA LEU A 558 -16.41 25.50 14.97
C LEU A 558 -15.25 25.53 15.99
N GLY A 559 -15.44 26.24 17.10
CA GLY A 559 -14.47 26.34 18.18
C GLY A 559 -14.25 25.02 18.91
N ALA A 560 -13.13 24.91 19.63
CA ALA A 560 -12.84 23.75 20.47
C ALA A 560 -13.84 23.56 21.62
N ASP A 561 -14.55 24.64 21.97
CA ASP A 561 -15.64 24.68 22.95
C ASP A 561 -16.98 24.17 22.40
N GLY A 562 -17.04 23.83 21.11
CA GLY A 562 -18.22 23.31 20.42
C GLY A 562 -19.18 24.39 19.91
N ARG A 563 -18.80 25.67 19.89
CA ARG A 563 -19.63 26.78 19.39
C ARG A 563 -19.22 27.18 17.96
N HIS A 564 -20.19 27.55 17.13
CA HIS A 564 -19.92 28.14 15.83
C HIS A 564 -19.73 29.66 15.94
N TYR A 565 -18.71 30.18 15.27
CA TYR A 565 -18.35 31.59 15.23
C TYR A 565 -18.62 32.19 13.84
N SER A 566 -18.90 33.49 13.78
CA SER A 566 -18.98 34.22 12.51
C SER A 566 -17.61 34.76 12.09
N SER A 567 -17.51 35.25 10.85
CA SER A 567 -16.31 35.89 10.32
C SER A 567 -15.84 37.12 11.11
N ASP A 568 -16.71 37.73 11.92
CA ASP A 568 -16.38 38.91 12.74
C ASP A 568 -15.76 38.53 14.09
N HIS A 569 -15.85 37.26 14.49
CA HIS A 569 -15.38 36.74 15.78
C HIS A 569 -14.26 35.70 15.61
N VAL A 570 -13.43 35.83 14.57
CA VAL A 570 -12.34 34.88 14.27
C VAL A 570 -11.28 34.83 15.38
N THR A 571 -11.01 35.95 16.06
CA THR A 571 -10.10 35.98 17.22
C THR A 571 -10.61 35.10 18.36
N GLU A 572 -11.90 35.21 18.72
CA GLU A 572 -12.50 34.39 19.77
C GLU A 572 -12.49 32.91 19.39
N PHE A 573 -12.81 32.59 18.13
CA PHE A 573 -12.69 31.26 17.57
C PHE A 573 -11.28 30.69 17.73
N ALA A 574 -10.26 31.43 17.30
CA ALA A 574 -8.86 30.99 17.36
C ALA A 574 -8.37 30.80 18.80
N GLU A 575 -8.81 31.63 19.74
CA GLU A 575 -8.48 31.49 21.17
C GLU A 575 -9.01 30.18 21.77
N THR A 576 -10.14 29.64 21.28
CA THR A 576 -10.62 28.33 21.74
C THR A 576 -9.66 27.20 21.36
N TRP A 577 -8.91 27.35 20.27
CA TRP A 577 -7.95 26.37 19.75
C TRP A 577 -6.54 26.51 20.33
N ARG A 578 -6.37 27.35 21.36
CA ARG A 578 -5.12 27.49 22.10
C ARG A 578 -4.71 26.17 22.77
N VAL A 579 -3.48 25.77 22.51
CA VAL A 579 -2.92 24.52 23.04
C VAL A 579 -2.59 24.69 24.52
N LYS A 580 -3.06 23.76 25.35
CA LYS A 580 -2.69 23.71 26.77
C LYS A 580 -1.27 23.18 26.92
N SER A 581 -0.53 23.64 27.93
CA SER A 581 0.85 23.21 28.17
C SER A 581 1.02 21.69 28.31
N SER A 582 0.01 20.97 28.81
CA SER A 582 -0.01 19.50 28.92
C SER A 582 -0.23 18.77 27.58
N GLU A 583 -0.74 19.47 26.58
CA GLU A 583 -1.08 18.95 25.24
C GLU A 583 -0.11 19.46 24.16
N SER A 584 0.78 20.38 24.55
CA SER A 584 1.81 20.99 23.69
C SER A 584 2.78 19.95 23.18
N LEU A 585 2.84 19.77 21.86
CA LEU A 585 3.83 18.90 21.24
C LEU A 585 5.23 19.51 21.29
N PHE A 586 5.36 20.84 21.33
CA PHE A 586 6.65 21.54 21.36
C PHE A 586 7.48 21.25 22.61
N ASN A 587 6.83 20.91 23.73
CA ASN A 587 7.50 20.77 25.03
C ASN A 587 7.71 19.30 25.44
N GLN A 588 7.44 18.35 24.54
CA GLN A 588 7.47 16.92 24.85
C GLN A 588 8.12 16.03 23.80
N VAL A 589 8.93 15.08 24.26
CA VAL A 589 9.28 13.89 23.49
C VAL A 589 8.09 12.95 23.54
N LEU A 590 7.62 12.51 22.37
CA LEU A 590 6.53 11.58 22.26
C LEU A 590 6.98 10.18 22.64
N THR A 591 6.40 9.67 23.72
CA THR A 591 6.58 8.28 24.13
C THR A 591 5.97 7.35 23.07
N TYR A 592 6.72 6.31 22.74
CA TYR A 592 6.26 5.30 21.80
C TYR A 592 4.98 4.61 22.30
N GLN A 593 3.96 4.54 21.45
CA GLN A 593 2.73 3.81 21.72
C GLN A 593 2.55 2.67 20.71
N SER A 594 2.47 1.44 21.22
CA SER A 594 2.34 0.24 20.38
C SER A 594 1.01 0.19 19.62
N ILE A 595 -0.03 0.87 20.11
CA ILE A 595 -1.34 0.95 19.45
C ILE A 595 -1.28 1.63 18.08
N TYR A 596 -0.27 2.46 17.82
CA TYR A 596 -0.05 3.12 16.53
C TYR A 596 0.87 2.33 15.61
N ASN A 597 1.47 1.23 16.08
CA ASN A 597 2.29 0.34 15.26
C ASN A 597 1.42 -0.66 14.49
N VAL A 598 0.38 -0.15 13.83
CA VAL A 598 -0.42 -0.98 12.93
C VAL A 598 0.40 -1.10 11.66
N GLN A 599 1.06 -2.25 11.50
CA GLN A 599 1.79 -2.59 10.28
C GLN A 599 0.79 -2.71 9.14
N HIS A 600 0.55 -1.60 8.47
CA HIS A 600 -0.33 -1.58 7.34
C HIS A 600 0.48 -1.88 6.07
N SER A 601 0.65 -3.16 5.75
CA SER A 601 1.25 -3.59 4.49
C SER A 601 0.26 -3.44 3.35
N TYR A 602 0.08 -2.22 2.83
CA TYR A 602 -0.70 -2.01 1.62
C TYR A 602 0.24 -2.04 0.44
N CYS A 603 0.12 -3.03 -0.42
CA CYS A 603 1.06 -3.25 -1.50
C CYS A 603 0.37 -3.31 -2.85
N THR A 604 1.00 -2.74 -3.87
CA THR A 604 0.70 -3.07 -5.26
C THR A 604 1.48 -4.32 -5.64
N CYS A 605 0.84 -5.21 -6.39
CA CYS A 605 1.33 -6.56 -6.67
C CYS A 605 1.45 -6.76 -8.18
N HIS A 606 2.65 -6.52 -8.73
CA HIS A 606 2.86 -6.61 -10.18
C HIS A 606 4.16 -7.35 -10.51
N ASN A 607 4.09 -8.43 -11.31
CA ASN A 607 5.28 -9.13 -11.83
C ASN A 607 6.32 -9.53 -10.76
N GLY A 608 5.86 -9.80 -9.52
CA GLY A 608 6.73 -10.18 -8.40
C GLY A 608 7.41 -8.99 -7.70
N ARG A 609 7.16 -7.75 -8.15
CA ARG A 609 7.47 -6.53 -7.40
C ARG A 609 6.32 -6.25 -6.44
N VAL A 610 6.69 -5.93 -5.20
CA VAL A 610 5.80 -5.56 -4.12
C VAL A 610 6.19 -4.15 -3.71
N ASP A 611 5.35 -3.16 -4.00
CA ASP A 611 5.55 -1.78 -3.54
C ASP A 611 4.50 -1.46 -2.50
N CYS A 612 4.93 -1.34 -1.24
CA CYS A 612 4.05 -1.02 -0.12
C CYS A 612 4.15 0.43 0.36
N SER A 613 4.85 1.29 -0.38
CA SER A 613 5.11 2.66 0.03
C SER A 613 3.92 3.56 -0.30
N LYS A 614 3.09 3.88 0.70
CA LYS A 614 1.97 4.82 0.53
C LYS A 614 2.42 6.24 0.19
N SER A 615 3.49 6.73 0.80
CA SER A 615 3.99 8.09 0.53
C SER A 615 4.47 8.28 -0.92
N SER A 616 4.81 7.21 -1.64
CA SER A 616 5.16 7.32 -3.06
C SER A 616 3.96 7.61 -3.97
N LYS A 617 2.74 7.37 -3.49
CA LYS A 617 1.49 7.59 -4.22
C LYS A 617 0.99 9.02 -4.13
N ASN A 618 1.45 9.80 -3.16
CA ASN A 618 1.19 11.24 -3.13
C ASN A 618 2.03 11.92 -4.23
N PRO A 619 1.41 12.46 -5.30
CA PRO A 619 2.13 13.04 -6.42
C PRO A 619 2.82 14.36 -6.04
N SER A 620 2.38 15.02 -4.97
CA SER A 620 3.00 16.22 -4.41
C SER A 620 4.31 15.92 -3.67
N LYS A 621 4.63 14.66 -3.32
CA LYS A 621 5.89 14.32 -2.62
C LYS A 621 7.15 14.78 -3.37
N ARG A 622 7.08 14.85 -4.71
CA ARG A 622 8.21 15.30 -5.58
C ARG A 622 8.17 16.79 -5.93
N ASN A 623 7.23 17.54 -5.38
CA ASN A 623 7.03 18.96 -5.66
C ASN A 623 8.10 19.80 -4.94
N CYS A 624 9.31 19.77 -5.50
CA CYS A 624 10.55 20.45 -5.09
C CYS A 624 11.48 20.63 -6.33
N ASN A 625 10.89 20.82 -7.52
CA ASN A 625 11.59 20.90 -8.81
C ASN A 625 12.52 19.71 -9.10
N GLY A 626 12.15 18.51 -8.67
CA GLY A 626 12.92 17.28 -8.90
C GLY A 626 14.26 17.18 -8.16
N LYS A 627 14.55 18.10 -7.22
CA LYS A 627 15.85 18.18 -6.50
C LYS A 627 15.69 18.25 -4.97
N CYS A 628 14.77 17.47 -4.40
CA CYS A 628 14.64 17.35 -2.95
C CYS A 628 15.95 16.84 -2.34
N ARG A 629 16.37 17.45 -1.23
CA ARG A 629 17.47 16.99 -0.38
C ARG A 629 16.89 16.52 0.95
N SER A 630 17.29 15.34 1.41
CA SER A 630 16.91 14.92 2.76
C SER A 630 17.55 15.87 3.79
N VAL A 631 16.79 16.23 4.82
CA VAL A 631 17.26 17.12 5.88
C VAL A 631 17.97 16.31 6.96
N ARG A 632 19.11 16.82 7.45
CA ARG A 632 19.76 16.25 8.63
C ARG A 632 18.91 16.57 9.87
N LEU A 633 18.52 15.51 10.60
CA LEU A 633 17.56 15.60 11.69
C LEU A 633 18.26 15.71 13.05
N ASN A 634 17.93 16.75 13.82
CA ASN A 634 18.36 16.84 15.21
C ASN A 634 17.48 15.95 16.10
N LYS A 635 18.05 15.24 17.06
CA LYS A 635 17.28 14.53 18.10
C LYS A 635 17.13 15.41 19.33
N LEU A 636 15.94 15.45 19.92
CA LEU A 636 15.71 16.19 21.17
C LEU A 636 16.47 15.52 22.33
N ASN A 637 17.64 16.05 22.70
CA ASN A 637 18.46 15.51 23.79
C ASN A 637 17.92 15.96 25.16
N ARG A 638 17.12 15.12 25.83
CA ARG A 638 16.64 15.34 27.22
C ARG A 638 17.65 14.99 28.31
N HIS A 639 18.80 14.40 27.98
CA HIS A 639 19.79 14.00 28.96
C HIS A 639 20.91 15.04 29.08
N HIS A 640 20.71 16.02 29.95
CA HIS A 640 21.78 16.92 30.44
C HIS A 640 22.95 16.20 31.15
N HIS A 641 23.01 14.85 31.17
CA HIS A 641 23.97 14.06 31.95
C HIS A 641 24.43 12.72 31.33
N ARG A 642 24.31 12.48 30.02
CA ARG A 642 24.96 11.28 29.43
C ARG A 642 26.44 11.54 29.14
N ARG A 643 27.31 10.64 29.60
CA ARG A 643 28.66 10.50 29.04
C ARG A 643 28.49 10.06 27.59
N TYR A 644 28.93 10.88 26.65
CA TYR A 644 28.94 10.55 25.23
C TYR A 644 29.89 9.35 24.99
N SER A 645 29.48 8.45 24.10
CA SER A 645 30.34 7.42 23.51
C SER A 645 31.07 8.06 22.34
N ASP A 646 32.34 7.73 22.12
CA ASP A 646 33.19 8.29 21.04
C ASP A 646 32.63 8.00 19.61
N ASP A 647 31.61 7.14 19.49
CA ASP A 647 30.98 6.73 18.23
C ASP A 647 29.71 7.52 17.83
N ASP A 648 29.23 8.47 18.65
CA ASP A 648 27.94 9.16 18.43
C ASP A 648 28.10 10.53 17.73
N ILE A 649 28.28 10.51 16.40
CA ILE A 649 28.45 11.70 15.54
C ILE A 649 27.16 12.56 15.46
N ASP A 650 25.99 11.97 15.68
CA ASP A 650 24.69 12.69 15.65
C ASP A 650 24.52 13.64 16.85
N GLY A 651 25.27 13.42 17.92
CA GLY A 651 25.24 14.23 19.15
C GLY A 651 26.16 15.44 19.15
N ASP A 652 27.00 15.62 18.13
CA ASP A 652 28.01 16.69 18.08
C ASP A 652 27.44 18.01 17.52
N VAL A 653 26.33 18.47 18.11
CA VAL A 653 25.69 19.75 17.81
C VAL A 653 25.87 20.68 19.02
N PRO A 654 26.34 21.94 18.85
CA PRO A 654 26.49 22.86 19.96
C PRO A 654 25.12 23.17 20.60
N ILE A 655 25.00 22.93 21.91
CA ILE A 655 23.83 23.38 22.67
C ILE A 655 24.02 24.86 22.96
N ASP A 656 23.28 25.70 22.25
CA ASP A 656 23.13 27.10 22.62
C ASP A 656 22.12 27.22 23.77
N ASP A 657 22.43 28.02 24.79
CA ASP A 657 21.49 28.26 25.89
C ASP A 657 20.21 28.94 25.35
N ALA A 658 19.06 28.31 25.57
CA ALA A 658 17.76 28.89 25.24
C ALA A 658 17.51 30.12 26.12
N ILE A 659 17.43 31.30 25.51
CA ILE A 659 17.03 32.51 26.24
C ILE A 659 15.52 32.49 26.39
N THR A 660 15.06 32.05 27.56
CA THR A 660 13.68 32.15 28.00
C THR A 660 13.32 33.62 28.27
N LYS A 661 13.08 34.41 27.22
CA LYS A 661 12.39 35.69 27.37
C LYS A 661 10.88 35.44 27.48
N LYS A 662 10.34 35.56 28.69
CA LYS A 662 8.88 35.73 28.89
C LYS A 662 8.42 36.96 28.10
N ARG A 663 7.63 36.77 27.04
CA ARG A 663 7.05 37.84 26.22
C ARG A 663 5.53 37.71 26.15
N GLU A 664 4.91 37.54 27.33
CA GLU A 664 3.45 37.35 27.48
C GLU A 664 2.60 38.64 27.37
N ASN A 665 3.17 39.81 27.07
CA ASN A 665 2.40 41.06 27.04
C ASN A 665 2.85 42.01 25.92
N PHE A 666 2.85 41.57 24.67
CA PHE A 666 2.98 42.51 23.56
C PHE A 666 1.58 43.07 23.22
N ASN A 667 1.34 44.31 23.66
CA ASN A 667 0.07 45.00 23.43
C ASN A 667 0.07 45.56 21.99
N TYR A 668 -0.25 44.69 21.04
CA TYR A 668 -0.25 44.97 19.61
C TYR A 668 -1.48 45.81 19.23
N LYS A 669 -1.25 46.93 18.53
CA LYS A 669 -2.28 47.81 17.97
C LYS A 669 -1.84 48.27 16.58
N PRO A 670 -2.11 47.49 15.53
CA PRO A 670 -1.83 47.94 14.18
C PRO A 670 -2.71 49.13 13.84
N ARG A 671 -2.21 49.94 12.92
CA ARG A 671 -2.94 51.09 12.39
C ARG A 671 -3.50 50.70 11.03
N ASP A 672 -4.59 49.95 11.06
CA ASP A 672 -5.23 49.37 9.87
C ASP A 672 -6.08 50.40 9.13
N VAL A 673 -5.44 51.46 8.63
CA VAL A 673 -6.11 52.49 7.82
C VAL A 673 -5.23 52.91 6.67
N PHE A 674 -5.85 53.12 5.51
CA PHE A 674 -5.22 53.80 4.38
C PHE A 674 -5.40 55.32 4.50
N PRO A 675 -4.44 56.13 4.03
CA PRO A 675 -3.12 55.72 3.56
C PRO A 675 -2.24 55.19 4.71
N THR A 676 -1.33 54.27 4.40
CA THR A 676 -0.43 53.65 5.39
C THR A 676 0.52 54.69 5.99
N THR A 677 1.25 54.33 7.05
CA THR A 677 2.29 55.19 7.65
C THR A 677 3.40 55.60 6.69
N THR A 678 3.59 54.83 5.61
CA THR A 678 4.54 55.10 4.53
C THR A 678 3.92 55.85 3.34
N GLY A 679 2.62 56.17 3.40
CA GLY A 679 1.90 56.95 2.39
C GLY A 679 1.28 56.14 1.25
N ILE A 680 1.21 54.80 1.36
CA ILE A 680 0.58 53.95 0.33
C ILE A 680 -0.94 54.12 0.42
N SER A 681 -1.58 54.51 -0.69
CA SER A 681 -3.04 54.60 -0.78
C SER A 681 -3.68 53.22 -0.98
N GLU A 682 -4.98 53.11 -0.74
CA GLU A 682 -5.72 51.85 -1.01
C GLU A 682 -5.63 51.43 -2.50
N GLU A 683 -5.66 52.39 -3.41
CA GLU A 683 -5.55 52.13 -4.86
C GLU A 683 -4.15 51.64 -5.24
N ASP A 684 -3.11 52.27 -4.67
CA ASP A 684 -1.73 51.83 -4.88
C ASP A 684 -1.49 50.42 -4.32
N ALA A 685 -1.99 50.14 -3.11
CA ALA A 685 -1.93 48.82 -2.49
C ALA A 685 -2.62 47.76 -3.36
N ARG A 686 -3.83 48.04 -3.84
CA ARG A 686 -4.57 47.11 -4.70
C ARG A 686 -3.86 46.84 -6.02
N ARG A 687 -3.22 47.86 -6.62
CA ARG A 687 -2.42 47.71 -7.84
C ARG A 687 -1.18 46.85 -7.56
N MET A 688 -0.44 47.13 -6.49
CA MET A 688 0.72 46.34 -6.07
C MET A 688 0.38 44.86 -5.89
N CYS A 689 -0.74 44.56 -5.22
CA CYS A 689 -1.20 43.19 -4.99
C CYS A 689 -1.60 42.47 -6.28
N LYS A 690 -2.33 43.15 -7.18
CA LYS A 690 -2.69 42.59 -8.49
C LYS A 690 -1.46 42.30 -9.35
N ASP A 691 -0.55 43.26 -9.44
CA ASP A 691 0.66 43.12 -10.26
C ASP A 691 1.58 42.03 -9.70
N GLY A 692 1.71 41.95 -8.37
CA GLY A 692 2.50 40.90 -7.71
C GLY A 692 1.91 39.52 -7.92
N LEU A 693 0.61 39.32 -7.69
CA LEU A 693 -0.06 38.05 -7.96
C LEU A 693 0.03 37.68 -9.44
N GLY A 694 -0.10 38.63 -10.36
CA GLY A 694 0.08 38.45 -11.80
C GLY A 694 1.49 38.00 -12.22
N GLN A 695 2.49 38.21 -11.35
CA GLN A 695 3.87 37.75 -11.53
C GLN A 695 4.16 36.41 -10.85
N SER A 696 3.19 35.81 -10.16
CA SER A 696 3.37 34.48 -9.54
C SER A 696 3.66 33.45 -10.61
N THR A 697 4.48 32.45 -10.27
CA THR A 697 4.97 31.49 -11.26
C THR A 697 3.86 30.79 -12.02
N LEU A 698 2.77 30.43 -11.32
CA LEU A 698 1.66 29.68 -11.92
C LEU A 698 0.47 30.54 -12.32
N PHE A 699 0.58 31.87 -12.28
CA PHE A 699 -0.55 32.77 -12.53
C PHE A 699 -1.23 32.49 -13.87
N ASN A 700 -0.44 32.44 -14.96
CA ASN A 700 -0.96 32.17 -16.30
C ASN A 700 -1.62 30.79 -16.42
N ARG A 701 -1.19 29.80 -15.61
CA ARG A 701 -1.75 28.44 -15.64
C ARG A 701 -3.11 28.34 -14.96
N CYS A 702 -3.32 29.11 -13.89
CA CYS A 702 -4.44 28.91 -12.98
C CYS A 702 -5.38 30.11 -12.80
N HIS A 703 -5.11 31.28 -13.39
CA HIS A 703 -5.95 32.46 -13.16
C HIS A 703 -7.43 32.26 -13.53
N ASP A 704 -7.73 31.34 -14.46
CA ASP A 704 -9.09 30.99 -14.88
C ASP A 704 -9.57 29.62 -14.32
N GLU A 705 -8.81 28.97 -13.44
CA GLU A 705 -9.20 27.68 -12.87
C GLU A 705 -10.33 27.86 -11.83
N PRO A 706 -11.45 27.09 -11.90
CA PRO A 706 -12.64 27.31 -11.06
C PRO A 706 -12.43 27.29 -9.53
N GLY A 707 -11.36 26.64 -9.04
CA GLY A 707 -11.01 26.56 -7.61
C GLY A 707 -10.22 27.76 -7.09
N MET A 708 -9.84 28.71 -7.96
CA MET A 708 -9.00 29.84 -7.60
C MET A 708 -9.83 31.06 -7.18
N ASN A 709 -9.63 31.56 -5.96
CA ASN A 709 -10.22 32.81 -5.49
C ASN A 709 -9.18 33.94 -5.44
N ILE A 710 -8.87 34.51 -6.60
CA ILE A 710 -7.88 35.59 -6.74
C ILE A 710 -8.28 36.83 -5.92
N ALA A 711 -9.57 37.13 -5.83
CA ALA A 711 -10.06 38.28 -5.07
C ALA A 711 -9.70 38.16 -3.58
N ALA A 712 -9.90 36.98 -2.97
CA ALA A 712 -9.54 36.75 -1.57
C ALA A 712 -8.04 36.87 -1.30
N LEU A 713 -7.19 36.44 -2.25
CA LEU A 713 -5.73 36.62 -2.18
C LEU A 713 -5.32 38.10 -2.31
N ILE A 714 -5.98 38.85 -3.19
CA ILE A 714 -5.76 40.31 -3.30
C ILE A 714 -6.15 41.00 -1.99
N ASP A 715 -7.30 40.65 -1.41
CA ASP A 715 -7.78 41.27 -0.17
C ASP A 715 -6.85 40.93 1.01
N SER A 716 -6.29 39.71 1.05
CA SER A 716 -5.28 39.34 2.05
C SER A 716 -3.99 40.13 1.89
N CYS A 717 -3.47 40.20 0.66
CA CYS A 717 -2.33 41.07 0.34
C CYS A 717 -2.58 42.53 0.71
N MET A 718 -3.80 43.04 0.53
CA MET A 718 -4.13 44.41 0.92
C MET A 718 -4.07 44.60 2.43
N GLU A 719 -4.56 43.66 3.23
CA GLU A 719 -4.44 43.73 4.69
C GLU A 719 -2.96 43.65 5.14
N ASP A 720 -2.14 42.81 4.51
CA ASP A 720 -0.69 42.78 4.72
C ASP A 720 -0.02 44.13 4.40
N VAL A 721 -0.36 44.76 3.26
CA VAL A 721 0.18 46.07 2.86
C VAL A 721 -0.27 47.17 3.83
N LYS A 722 -1.53 47.11 4.27
CA LYS A 722 -2.12 48.05 5.23
C LYS A 722 -1.41 47.98 6.58
N ALA A 723 -1.13 46.77 7.07
CA ALA A 723 -0.41 46.54 8.32
C ALA A 723 1.08 46.86 8.22
N SER A 724 1.72 46.47 7.10
CA SER A 724 3.17 46.59 6.94
C SER A 724 3.65 47.95 6.41
N GLY A 725 2.79 48.65 5.66
CA GLY A 725 3.16 49.82 4.89
C GLY A 725 4.15 49.53 3.76
N SER A 726 4.23 48.29 3.26
CA SER A 726 5.21 47.88 2.24
C SER A 726 4.75 46.64 1.47
N ASP A 727 5.54 46.15 0.52
CA ASP A 727 5.32 44.90 -0.20
C ASP A 727 5.96 43.67 0.48
N LEU A 728 6.29 43.77 1.78
CA LEU A 728 7.02 42.77 2.56
C LEU A 728 6.44 41.35 2.44
N PHE A 729 5.12 41.23 2.48
CA PHE A 729 4.42 39.94 2.44
C PHE A 729 3.99 39.51 1.03
N LEU A 730 4.27 40.30 -0.01
CA LEU A 730 3.78 40.03 -1.36
C LEU A 730 4.23 38.66 -1.91
N VAL A 731 5.48 38.25 -1.61
CA VAL A 731 6.00 36.92 -1.99
C VAL A 731 5.23 35.78 -1.31
N THR A 732 4.74 36.00 -0.08
CA THR A 732 3.95 34.99 0.65
C THR A 732 2.60 34.74 -0.02
N GLN A 733 1.97 35.80 -0.54
CA GLN A 733 0.69 35.74 -1.26
C GLN A 733 0.85 35.14 -2.65
N MET A 734 1.94 35.47 -3.36
CA MET A 734 2.30 34.78 -4.61
C MET A 734 2.51 33.27 -4.38
N SER A 735 3.17 32.90 -3.28
CA SER A 735 3.38 31.50 -2.91
C SER A 735 2.08 30.80 -2.50
N ALA A 736 1.14 31.52 -1.89
CA ALA A 736 -0.20 31.01 -1.60
C ALA A 736 -0.97 30.71 -2.89
N PHE A 737 -0.90 31.61 -3.88
CA PHE A 737 -1.48 31.38 -5.20
C PHE A 737 -0.91 30.12 -5.85
N ASP A 738 0.42 29.99 -5.89
CA ASP A 738 1.07 28.83 -6.51
C ASP A 738 0.71 27.52 -5.79
N SER A 739 0.66 27.51 -4.45
CA SER A 739 0.24 26.34 -3.67
C SER A 739 -1.19 25.91 -3.97
N LEU A 740 -2.15 26.86 -4.01
CA LEU A 740 -3.53 26.57 -4.38
C LEU A 740 -3.64 26.07 -5.83
N CYS A 741 -2.93 26.71 -6.75
CA CYS A 741 -2.90 26.28 -8.15
C CYS A 741 -2.37 24.86 -8.28
N GLN A 742 -1.26 24.53 -7.60
CA GLN A 742 -0.74 23.17 -7.55
C GLN A 742 -1.79 22.20 -7.03
N ASN A 743 -2.44 22.51 -5.92
CA ASN A 743 -3.49 21.66 -5.37
C ASN A 743 -4.64 21.44 -6.37
N GLU A 744 -5.18 22.49 -6.98
CA GLU A 744 -6.31 22.40 -7.90
C GLU A 744 -5.98 21.69 -9.22
N VAL A 745 -4.76 21.89 -9.74
CA VAL A 745 -4.31 21.19 -10.96
C VAL A 745 -4.03 19.72 -10.69
N MET A 746 -3.39 19.40 -9.55
CA MET A 746 -2.99 18.05 -9.18
C MET A 746 -4.18 17.16 -8.80
N LYS A 747 -5.31 17.73 -8.40
CA LYS A 747 -6.57 16.99 -8.18
C LYS A 747 -7.15 16.43 -9.48
N LYS A 748 -6.95 17.06 -10.64
CA LYS A 748 -7.68 16.66 -11.86
C LYS A 748 -6.88 15.67 -12.69
N ILE A 749 -7.38 14.44 -12.85
CA ILE A 749 -6.71 13.40 -13.68
C ILE A 749 -6.46 13.87 -15.12
N SER A 750 -7.30 14.75 -15.67
CA SER A 750 -7.15 15.29 -17.04
C SER A 750 -5.84 16.05 -17.27
N ASN A 751 -5.16 16.47 -16.20
CA ASN A 751 -3.87 17.14 -16.27
C ASN A 751 -2.68 16.17 -16.28
N TYR A 752 -2.90 14.88 -16.02
CA TYR A 752 -1.85 13.87 -15.97
C TYR A 752 -1.60 13.26 -17.35
N GLN A 753 -0.35 12.91 -17.60
CA GLN A 753 0.02 12.07 -18.75
C GLN A 753 0.11 10.61 -18.31
N THR A 754 -0.03 9.68 -19.24
CA THR A 754 0.08 8.24 -18.96
C THR A 754 1.37 7.70 -19.57
N SER A 755 2.21 7.04 -18.77
CA SER A 755 3.42 6.38 -19.24
C SER A 755 3.08 5.15 -20.11
N PRO A 756 4.04 4.59 -20.87
CA PRO A 756 3.86 3.33 -21.60
C PRO A 756 3.44 2.15 -20.71
N GLU A 757 3.84 2.16 -19.44
CA GLU A 757 3.49 1.20 -18.38
C GLU A 757 2.15 1.56 -17.68
N GLY A 758 1.47 2.59 -18.17
CA GLY A 758 0.20 3.09 -17.67
C GLY A 758 0.31 4.02 -16.46
N ASP A 759 1.51 4.43 -16.04
CA ASP A 759 1.69 5.21 -14.79
C ASP A 759 1.23 6.66 -14.99
N LEU A 760 0.54 7.22 -13.99
CA LEU A 760 0.18 8.63 -13.99
C LEU A 760 1.43 9.48 -13.77
N ILE A 761 1.77 10.28 -14.77
CA ILE A 761 2.86 11.26 -14.74
C ILE A 761 2.23 12.61 -14.39
N PRO A 762 2.61 13.22 -13.24
CA PRO A 762 2.10 14.51 -12.84
C PRO A 762 2.36 15.63 -13.87
N PRO A 763 1.48 16.65 -13.94
CA PRO A 763 1.69 17.84 -14.77
C PRO A 763 2.97 18.59 -14.37
N LEU A 764 4.02 18.42 -15.17
CA LEU A 764 5.36 18.95 -14.90
C LEU A 764 5.37 20.48 -14.79
N ASP A 765 4.45 21.18 -15.46
CA ASP A 765 4.30 22.63 -15.41
C ASP A 765 4.01 23.17 -14.01
N VAL A 766 3.34 22.37 -13.16
CA VAL A 766 3.03 22.75 -11.76
C VAL A 766 3.84 21.99 -10.71
N THR A 767 4.49 20.86 -11.06
CA THR A 767 5.29 20.09 -10.09
C THR A 767 6.80 20.30 -10.19
N GLU A 768 7.30 20.59 -11.40
CA GLU A 768 8.73 20.72 -11.66
C GLU A 768 9.12 22.08 -12.23
N GLN A 769 8.19 22.79 -12.87
CA GLN A 769 8.44 24.08 -13.52
C GLN A 769 8.03 25.30 -12.67
N THR A 770 7.77 25.11 -11.38
CA THR A 770 7.61 26.22 -10.42
C THR A 770 8.95 26.81 -10.01
N CYS A 771 9.03 28.10 -9.70
CA CYS A 771 10.28 28.70 -9.26
C CYS A 771 10.33 28.80 -7.74
N PRO A 772 11.46 28.40 -7.11
CA PRO A 772 11.59 28.48 -5.66
C PRO A 772 11.48 29.93 -5.22
N ASN A 773 10.67 30.17 -4.19
CA ASN A 773 10.52 31.47 -3.54
C ASN A 773 10.26 32.65 -4.52
N GLN A 774 9.53 32.41 -5.63
CA GLN A 774 9.23 33.42 -6.66
C GLN A 774 10.47 34.15 -7.20
N CYS A 775 11.60 33.44 -7.32
CA CYS A 775 12.90 34.02 -7.70
C CYS A 775 13.29 35.24 -6.85
N SER A 776 12.84 35.28 -5.59
CA SER A 776 13.03 36.39 -4.65
C SER A 776 12.66 37.75 -5.23
N ARG A 777 11.80 37.78 -6.26
CA ARG A 777 11.46 38.95 -7.09
C ARG A 777 12.67 39.67 -7.69
N ARG A 778 13.80 38.96 -7.85
CA ARG A 778 15.08 39.42 -8.43
C ARG A 778 15.47 38.60 -9.66
N GLY A 779 14.50 38.01 -10.33
CA GLY A 779 14.68 37.22 -11.53
C GLY A 779 13.35 36.94 -12.21
N SER A 780 13.43 36.32 -13.38
CA SER A 780 12.26 35.83 -14.12
C SER A 780 12.21 34.30 -14.05
N CYS A 781 11.03 33.74 -13.80
CA CYS A 781 10.87 32.29 -13.83
C CYS A 781 10.77 31.77 -15.26
N VAL A 782 11.63 30.82 -15.63
CA VAL A 782 11.63 30.19 -16.95
C VAL A 782 11.76 28.67 -16.76
N LEU A 783 10.69 27.91 -17.03
CA LEU A 783 10.65 26.45 -16.93
C LEU A 783 11.17 25.91 -15.57
N GLY A 784 10.74 26.50 -14.45
CA GLY A 784 11.18 26.11 -13.10
C GLY A 784 12.54 26.61 -12.66
N HIS A 785 13.20 27.42 -13.49
CA HIS A 785 14.50 27.99 -13.21
C HIS A 785 14.43 29.52 -13.12
N CYS A 786 15.02 30.07 -12.08
CA CYS A 786 15.12 31.51 -11.93
C CYS A 786 16.27 32.07 -12.78
N GLN A 787 15.91 32.87 -13.79
CA GLN A 787 16.85 33.69 -14.53
C GLN A 787 17.10 34.98 -13.75
N CYS A 788 18.19 35.02 -12.98
CA CYS A 788 18.48 36.13 -12.10
C CYS A 788 18.85 37.41 -12.85
N GLN A 789 18.40 38.53 -12.30
CA GLN A 789 18.84 39.86 -12.72
C GLN A 789 20.35 40.02 -12.44
N SER A 790 21.00 40.90 -13.19
CA SER A 790 22.44 41.17 -13.02
C SER A 790 22.76 41.54 -11.57
N GLY A 791 23.76 40.89 -10.99
CA GLY A 791 24.15 41.07 -9.60
C GLY A 791 23.57 40.05 -8.61
N TYR A 792 22.68 39.15 -9.06
CA TYR A 792 22.07 38.11 -8.21
C TYR A 792 22.33 36.69 -8.74
N THR A 793 22.34 35.73 -7.82
CA THR A 793 22.56 34.30 -8.07
C THR A 793 21.79 33.45 -7.04
N ALA A 794 22.08 32.15 -6.99
CA ALA A 794 21.34 31.08 -6.31
C ALA A 794 20.07 30.65 -7.05
N VAL A 795 19.52 29.51 -6.64
CA VAL A 795 18.37 28.88 -7.32
C VAL A 795 17.11 29.75 -7.31
N ASP A 796 17.01 30.68 -6.36
CA ASP A 796 15.89 31.62 -6.17
C ASP A 796 16.32 33.09 -6.28
N CYS A 797 17.50 33.40 -6.83
CA CYS A 797 18.03 34.77 -6.97
C CYS A 797 18.16 35.58 -5.66
N SER A 798 18.27 34.90 -4.51
CA SER A 798 18.38 35.57 -3.21
C SER A 798 19.80 35.99 -2.83
N VAL A 799 20.83 35.45 -3.48
CA VAL A 799 22.23 35.72 -3.14
C VAL A 799 22.77 36.84 -4.02
N SER A 800 23.37 37.84 -3.39
CA SER A 800 24.04 38.97 -4.02
C SER A 800 25.46 38.58 -4.43
N LEU A 801 25.84 38.86 -5.68
CA LEU A 801 27.20 38.64 -6.20
C LEU A 801 28.18 39.73 -5.76
N SER A 802 27.69 40.90 -5.32
CA SER A 802 28.54 42.00 -4.86
C SER A 802 28.98 41.84 -3.41
N ASP A 803 28.24 41.05 -2.63
CA ASP A 803 28.46 40.91 -1.20
C ASP A 803 29.18 39.58 -0.91
N PRO A 804 30.24 39.56 -0.09
CA PRO A 804 30.82 38.30 0.36
C PRO A 804 29.86 37.59 1.33
N PRO A 805 29.96 36.26 1.49
CA PRO A 805 29.24 35.56 2.54
C PRO A 805 29.68 36.10 3.91
N SER A 806 28.78 36.10 4.89
CA SER A 806 29.09 36.54 6.25
C SER A 806 28.69 35.48 7.27
N ILE A 807 29.52 35.34 8.30
CA ILE A 807 29.17 34.58 9.50
C ILE A 807 28.52 35.59 10.45
N VAL A 808 27.27 35.33 10.80
CA VAL A 808 26.55 36.09 11.83
C VAL A 808 26.96 35.59 13.21
N GLN A 809 27.01 34.27 13.38
CA GLN A 809 27.33 33.63 14.65
C GLN A 809 27.79 32.18 14.46
N LEU A 810 28.72 31.74 15.31
CA LEU A 810 28.99 30.32 15.58
C LEU A 810 28.03 29.81 16.67
N ARG A 811 27.34 28.68 16.44
CA ARG A 811 26.61 28.00 17.52
C ARG A 811 27.59 27.59 18.65
N GLY A 812 27.14 27.64 19.89
CA GLY A 812 27.95 27.52 21.11
C GLY A 812 28.82 28.74 21.39
N ASP A 813 28.50 29.90 20.79
CA ASP A 813 29.32 31.13 20.79
C ASP A 813 30.78 30.90 20.35
N GLY A 814 31.00 29.90 19.49
CA GLY A 814 32.34 29.51 19.02
C GLY A 814 33.14 28.69 20.02
N LEU A 815 32.56 28.26 21.14
CA LEU A 815 33.22 27.44 22.16
C LEU A 815 32.78 25.98 22.05
N CYS A 816 33.76 25.06 22.05
CA CYS A 816 33.53 23.63 22.05
C CYS A 816 34.31 22.93 23.15
N ASP A 817 33.57 22.40 24.13
CA ASP A 817 34.15 21.64 25.24
C ASP A 817 34.16 20.14 24.91
N ILE A 818 35.35 19.56 24.81
CA ILE A 818 35.54 18.12 24.49
C ILE A 818 34.95 17.19 25.57
N ARG A 819 34.69 17.71 26.77
CA ARG A 819 34.01 16.96 27.83
C ARG A 819 32.50 16.91 27.65
N ARG A 820 31.95 17.79 26.82
CA ARG A 820 30.53 17.85 26.50
C ARG A 820 30.21 17.20 25.16
N ARG A 821 31.07 17.34 24.15
CA ARG A 821 30.89 16.76 22.81
C ARG A 821 32.23 16.56 22.07
N PRO A 822 32.31 15.70 21.05
CA PRO A 822 33.56 15.41 20.33
C PRO A 822 34.22 16.60 19.58
N CYS A 823 33.51 17.68 19.29
CA CYS A 823 34.04 18.85 18.58
C CYS A 823 34.54 18.55 17.14
N LEU A 824 33.91 17.59 16.47
CA LEU A 824 34.19 17.17 15.09
C LEU A 824 33.43 18.02 14.05
N GLN A 825 32.40 18.76 14.46
CA GLN A 825 31.67 19.69 13.59
C GLN A 825 31.16 20.93 14.35
N THR A 826 30.84 21.98 13.61
CA THR A 826 30.20 23.20 14.14
C THR A 826 29.20 23.78 13.15
N ASN A 827 28.10 24.30 13.66
CA ASN A 827 27.09 24.99 12.87
C ASN A 827 27.36 26.50 12.90
N LEU A 828 27.24 27.13 11.73
CA LEU A 828 27.40 28.55 11.50
C LEU A 828 26.08 29.14 11.07
N ILE A 829 25.65 30.19 11.75
CA ILE A 829 24.57 31.07 11.31
C ILE A 829 25.17 32.08 10.35
N VAL A 830 24.63 32.16 9.14
CA VAL A 830 25.29 32.80 7.99
C VAL A 830 24.32 33.59 7.13
N GLU A 831 24.85 34.53 6.34
CA GLU A 831 24.11 35.25 5.32
C GLU A 831 24.81 35.18 3.96
N ASN A 832 24.04 35.44 2.90
CA ASN A 832 24.50 35.51 1.52
C ASN A 832 25.22 34.21 1.06
N ILE A 833 24.60 33.06 1.39
CA ILE A 833 25.08 31.72 1.09
C ILE A 833 24.10 30.98 0.16
N MET A 834 24.61 29.99 -0.57
CA MET A 834 23.82 29.13 -1.45
C MET A 834 24.41 27.72 -1.51
N GLU A 835 23.60 26.73 -1.92
CA GLU A 835 24.09 25.39 -2.19
C GLU A 835 25.09 25.45 -3.37
N SER A 836 26.31 24.99 -3.13
CA SER A 836 27.42 25.05 -4.07
C SER A 836 28.34 23.86 -3.84
N GLY A 837 28.87 23.26 -4.91
CA GLY A 837 29.90 22.23 -4.80
C GLY A 837 31.23 22.75 -4.23
N ASN A 838 31.41 24.08 -4.19
CA ASN A 838 32.59 24.75 -3.67
C ASN A 838 32.36 25.40 -2.30
N LEU A 839 31.25 25.09 -1.63
CA LEU A 839 30.95 25.61 -0.30
C LEU A 839 32.03 25.16 0.69
N THR A 840 32.83 26.11 1.18
CA THR A 840 34.09 25.85 1.90
C THR A 840 34.08 26.51 3.26
N CYS A 841 34.40 25.76 4.30
CA CYS A 841 34.73 26.24 5.63
C CYS A 841 36.25 26.17 5.82
N ARG A 842 36.91 27.33 5.92
CA ARG A 842 38.36 27.42 6.14
C ARG A 842 38.67 27.64 7.60
N PHE A 843 39.44 26.74 8.18
CA PHE A 843 39.94 26.78 9.55
C PHE A 843 41.43 27.16 9.54
N ASP A 844 41.75 28.34 10.03
CA ASP A 844 43.12 28.85 10.15
C ASP A 844 43.62 28.70 11.59
N PRO A 845 44.58 27.80 11.89
CA PRO A 845 44.99 27.49 13.25
C PRO A 845 45.75 28.66 13.91
N LEU A 846 45.31 29.05 15.11
CA LEU A 846 45.93 30.13 15.90
C LEU A 846 46.96 29.63 16.92
N THR A 847 46.75 28.44 17.50
CA THR A 847 47.62 27.89 18.56
C THR A 847 48.70 26.94 18.07
N ARG A 848 48.66 26.51 16.80
CA ARG A 848 49.63 25.60 16.19
C ARG A 848 50.17 26.20 14.90
N SER A 849 51.47 26.05 14.65
CA SER A 849 52.04 26.33 13.33
C SER A 849 51.50 25.31 12.31
N GLY A 850 50.63 25.76 11.42
CA GLY A 850 49.99 24.94 10.39
C GLY A 850 49.44 25.82 9.26
N ASN A 851 49.13 25.19 8.13
CA ASN A 851 48.42 25.88 7.05
C ASN A 851 46.92 25.86 7.34
N ALA A 852 46.18 26.84 6.82
CA ALA A 852 44.72 26.81 6.87
C ALA A 852 44.18 25.55 6.15
N GLU A 853 43.18 24.92 6.77
CA GLU A 853 42.54 23.71 6.27
C GLU A 853 41.15 24.05 5.71
N ASN A 854 40.86 23.58 4.50
CA ASN A 854 39.59 23.80 3.83
C ASN A 854 38.72 22.55 3.96
N MET A 855 37.61 22.68 4.66
CA MET A 855 36.60 21.65 4.85
C MET A 855 35.40 21.92 3.94
N VAL A 856 34.79 20.88 3.38
CA VAL A 856 33.56 21.04 2.59
C VAL A 856 32.40 21.33 3.55
N GLY A 857 31.74 22.46 3.35
CA GLY A 857 30.56 22.85 4.12
C GLY A 857 29.28 22.21 3.57
N GLU A 858 28.34 21.90 4.46
CA GLU A 858 27.02 21.37 4.12
C GLU A 858 25.94 22.41 4.43
N LEU A 859 25.13 22.75 3.42
CA LEU A 859 23.99 23.65 3.60
C LEU A 859 22.88 22.96 4.39
N VAL A 860 22.58 23.45 5.60
CA VAL A 860 21.49 22.96 6.44
C VAL A 860 20.18 23.68 6.08
N SER A 861 20.24 25.02 5.99
CA SER A 861 19.17 25.90 5.52
C SER A 861 19.77 27.13 4.83
N ALA A 862 18.93 28.01 4.27
CA ALA A 862 19.40 29.26 3.66
C ALA A 862 20.18 30.20 4.59
N TRP A 863 20.17 29.94 5.89
CA TRP A 863 20.82 30.76 6.93
C TRP A 863 21.71 29.94 7.87
N GLU A 864 21.92 28.65 7.59
CA GLU A 864 22.73 27.78 8.45
C GLU A 864 23.63 26.84 7.63
N LEU A 865 24.90 26.83 7.97
CA LEU A 865 25.95 26.01 7.37
C LEU A 865 26.57 25.09 8.41
N LEU A 866 26.67 23.80 8.10
CA LEU A 866 27.43 22.86 8.91
C LEU A 866 28.86 22.75 8.36
N CYS A 867 29.83 22.90 9.26
CA CYS A 867 31.25 22.79 8.94
C CYS A 867 31.88 21.64 9.74
N PRO A 868 32.41 20.60 9.08
CA PRO A 868 33.32 19.67 9.72
C PRO A 868 34.55 20.41 10.25
N VAL A 869 34.96 20.10 11.48
CA VAL A 869 36.16 20.67 12.11
C VAL A 869 37.34 19.75 11.76
N PRO A 870 38.50 20.27 11.34
CA PRO A 870 39.69 19.46 11.07
C PRO A 870 40.19 18.75 12.34
N ASP A 871 41.09 17.77 12.16
CA ASP A 871 41.71 17.08 13.29
C ASP A 871 42.49 18.06 14.17
N HIS A 872 41.96 18.29 15.37
CA HIS A 872 42.42 19.31 16.30
C HIS A 872 43.25 18.72 17.45
N GLY A 873 43.35 17.39 17.57
CA GLY A 873 44.20 16.72 18.55
C GLY A 873 43.85 16.95 20.04
N ALA A 874 42.69 17.54 20.36
CA ALA A 874 42.35 17.86 21.75
C ALA A 874 42.08 16.63 22.61
N SER A 875 41.59 15.55 22.00
CA SER A 875 41.42 14.26 22.67
C SER A 875 42.73 13.47 22.81
N THR A 876 43.78 13.80 22.04
CA THR A 876 45.01 12.99 21.90
C THR A 876 46.27 13.64 22.48
N GLY A 877 46.20 14.89 22.97
CA GLY A 877 47.32 15.52 23.66
C GLY A 877 47.39 17.05 23.62
N SER A 878 46.43 17.74 22.98
CA SER A 878 46.42 19.20 22.86
C SER A 878 45.09 19.79 23.33
N PRO A 879 44.83 19.89 24.64
CA PRO A 879 43.49 20.13 25.21
C PRO A 879 42.98 21.56 25.01
N LEU A 880 43.65 22.35 24.16
CA LEU A 880 43.25 23.66 23.71
C LEU A 880 43.73 23.84 22.26
N GLN A 881 42.78 24.04 21.35
CA GLN A 881 43.04 24.37 19.96
C GLN A 881 42.13 25.53 19.54
N GLN A 882 42.70 26.49 18.81
CA GLN A 882 41.98 27.69 18.36
C GLN A 882 42.10 27.86 16.86
N PHE A 883 41.02 28.31 16.24
CA PHE A 883 40.93 28.54 14.80
C PHE A 883 40.25 29.87 14.50
N ASN A 884 40.71 30.53 13.44
CA ASN A 884 39.90 31.50 12.73
C ASN A 884 39.10 30.79 11.64
N VAL A 885 37.78 30.81 11.74
CA VAL A 885 36.86 30.17 10.81
C VAL A 885 36.33 31.21 9.83
N SER A 886 36.45 30.94 8.54
CA SER A 886 35.89 31.76 7.47
C SER A 886 35.18 30.88 6.45
N ILE A 887 34.13 31.40 5.80
CA ILE A 887 33.35 30.64 4.82
C ILE A 887 33.46 31.24 3.43
N SER A 888 33.30 30.40 2.40
CA SER A 888 33.27 30.80 1.00
C SER A 888 32.26 29.98 0.22
N VAL A 889 31.53 30.61 -0.70
CA VAL A 889 30.57 29.94 -1.60
C VAL A 889 31.20 29.47 -2.91
N ASP A 890 32.31 30.10 -3.31
CA ASP A 890 33.01 29.88 -4.58
C ASP A 890 34.43 29.31 -4.39
N GLY A 891 34.90 29.23 -3.14
CA GLY A 891 36.24 28.80 -2.76
C GLY A 891 37.31 29.90 -2.86
N THR A 892 36.94 31.13 -3.24
CA THR A 892 37.90 32.23 -3.48
C THR A 892 37.63 33.45 -2.60
N VAL A 893 36.38 33.88 -2.47
CA VAL A 893 35.99 35.02 -1.63
C VAL A 893 35.54 34.50 -0.27
N PHE A 894 36.27 34.87 0.78
CA PHE A 894 36.02 34.42 2.15
C PHE A 894 35.39 35.51 3.02
N SER A 895 34.53 35.09 3.94
CA SER A 895 33.95 35.94 4.98
C SER A 895 35.00 36.49 5.93
N GLN A 896 34.60 37.49 6.74
CA GLN A 896 35.38 37.87 7.92
C GLN A 896 35.52 36.68 8.88
N PRO A 897 36.73 36.44 9.44
CA PRO A 897 36.97 35.29 10.29
C PRO A 897 36.30 35.44 11.66
N HIS A 898 35.83 34.33 12.20
CA HIS A 898 35.32 34.23 13.58
C HIS A 898 36.13 33.22 14.37
N THR A 899 36.39 33.49 15.64
CA THR A 899 37.19 32.62 16.50
C THR A 899 36.38 31.40 16.95
N PHE A 900 36.92 30.22 16.71
CA PHE A 900 36.41 28.94 17.20
C PHE A 900 37.44 28.29 18.12
N VAL A 901 37.01 27.85 19.28
CA VAL A 901 37.88 27.33 20.35
C VAL A 901 37.42 25.93 20.74
N VAL A 902 38.30 24.96 20.57
CA VAL A 902 38.14 23.61 21.12
C VAL A 902 38.97 23.51 22.38
N TYR A 903 38.37 23.13 23.51
CA TYR A 903 39.07 23.09 24.79
C TYR A 903 38.55 21.99 25.72
N ASP A 904 39.37 21.61 26.69
CA ASP A 904 38.97 20.76 27.82
C ASP A 904 38.62 21.61 29.04
N SER A 905 37.33 21.67 29.38
CA SER A 905 36.86 22.48 30.51
C SER A 905 37.34 21.98 31.88
N VAL A 906 37.95 20.80 31.99
CA VAL A 906 38.57 20.34 33.24
C VAL A 906 39.73 21.26 33.64
N CYS A 907 40.53 21.70 32.67
CA CYS A 907 41.77 22.43 32.93
C CYS A 907 41.79 23.83 32.35
N HIS A 908 40.96 24.15 31.34
CA HIS A 908 40.93 25.47 30.74
C HIS A 908 39.61 26.18 31.03
N ASN A 909 39.70 27.49 31.17
CA ASN A 909 38.55 28.38 31.11
C ASN A 909 38.77 29.32 29.91
N CYS A 910 37.81 29.31 28.98
CA CYS A 910 37.89 30.01 27.72
C CYS A 910 36.69 30.93 27.56
N ASP A 911 36.92 32.11 26.99
CA ASP A 911 35.87 33.03 26.57
C ASP A 911 35.70 33.09 25.04
N VAL A 912 34.60 33.71 24.60
CA VAL A 912 34.22 33.84 23.19
C VAL A 912 35.20 34.66 22.36
N THR A 913 36.13 35.39 22.99
CA THR A 913 37.17 36.15 22.29
C THR A 913 38.42 35.32 22.03
N GLY A 914 38.44 34.06 22.50
CA GLY A 914 39.61 33.20 22.40
C GLY A 914 40.62 33.42 23.54
N ASN A 915 40.27 34.11 24.62
CA ASN A 915 41.16 34.13 25.79
C ASN A 915 40.94 32.87 26.61
N CYS A 916 41.95 31.99 26.61
CA CYS A 916 41.95 30.76 27.39
C CYS A 916 43.05 30.79 28.45
N HIS A 917 42.70 30.41 29.67
CA HIS A 917 43.65 30.31 30.78
C HIS A 917 43.54 28.95 31.47
N LEU A 918 44.68 28.43 31.91
CA LEU A 918 44.75 27.22 32.72
C LEU A 918 44.15 27.52 34.11
N LYS A 919 43.19 26.71 34.54
CA LYS A 919 42.57 26.78 35.86
C LYS A 919 43.60 26.49 36.94
N SER A 920 43.54 27.21 38.05
CA SER A 920 44.45 27.03 39.19
C SER A 920 44.21 25.73 39.97
N ASP A 921 43.05 25.10 39.80
CA ASP A 921 42.60 23.87 40.47
C ASP A 921 42.62 22.64 39.54
N ALA A 922 43.47 22.64 38.50
CA ALA A 922 43.62 21.53 37.58
C ALA A 922 45.08 21.28 37.20
N CYS A 923 45.37 20.08 36.70
CA CYS A 923 46.66 19.72 36.11
C CYS A 923 46.52 19.42 34.62
N LEU A 924 47.51 19.87 33.84
CA LEU A 924 47.74 19.55 32.45
C LEU A 924 49.03 18.70 32.36
N ILE A 925 48.89 17.38 32.40
CA ILE A 925 50.02 16.45 32.47
C ILE A 925 50.09 15.64 31.18
N ASN A 926 51.23 15.69 30.48
CA ASN A 926 51.45 15.02 29.19
C ASN A 926 50.35 15.33 28.15
N GLY A 927 49.87 16.58 28.10
CA GLY A 927 48.85 16.97 27.13
C GLY A 927 47.41 16.55 27.47
N HIS A 928 47.18 16.00 28.67
CA HIS A 928 45.85 15.62 29.13
C HIS A 928 45.47 16.35 30.41
N CYS A 929 44.17 16.63 30.54
CA CYS A 929 43.65 17.39 31.66
C CYS A 929 43.06 16.50 32.74
N TYR A 930 43.44 16.80 33.98
CA TYR A 930 43.06 16.08 35.18
C TYR A 930 42.54 17.05 36.24
N PRO A 931 41.40 16.75 36.90
CA PRO A 931 40.94 17.57 38.02
C PRO A 931 41.85 17.40 39.23
N SER A 932 41.93 18.42 40.08
CA SER A 932 42.66 18.33 41.36
C SER A 932 42.24 17.09 42.16
N GLY A 933 43.23 16.36 42.68
CA GLY A 933 43.01 15.13 43.43
C GLY A 933 42.86 13.86 42.58
N TYR A 934 42.87 13.95 41.24
CA TYR A 934 42.84 12.77 40.38
C TYR A 934 44.07 11.87 40.60
N ILE A 935 43.83 10.56 40.79
CA ILE A 935 44.88 9.55 41.04
C ILE A 935 45.15 8.77 39.75
N SER A 936 46.39 8.81 39.27
CA SER A 936 46.83 8.01 38.12
C SER A 936 46.99 6.54 38.51
N THR A 937 46.22 5.67 37.85
CA THR A 937 46.30 4.21 38.02
C THR A 937 47.64 3.63 37.54
N GLN A 938 48.28 4.26 36.56
CA GLN A 938 49.56 3.79 36.00
C GLN A 938 50.77 4.19 36.84
N HIS A 939 50.71 5.29 37.60
CA HIS A 939 51.89 5.87 38.26
C HIS A 939 51.75 5.95 39.78
N ASN A 940 50.56 5.65 40.33
CA ASN A 940 50.24 5.79 41.76
C ASN A 940 50.59 7.19 42.31
N LYS A 941 50.33 8.22 41.49
CA LYS A 941 50.59 9.64 41.76
C LYS A 941 49.32 10.45 41.59
N VAL A 942 49.27 11.64 42.17
CA VAL A 942 48.08 12.49 42.19
C VAL A 942 48.31 13.80 41.41
N CYS A 943 47.25 14.30 40.77
CA CYS A 943 47.22 15.68 40.32
C CYS A 943 47.09 16.61 41.54
N ASN A 944 48.14 17.38 41.84
CA ASN A 944 48.13 18.39 42.89
C ASN A 944 48.58 19.74 42.31
N PRO A 945 47.65 20.60 41.88
CA PRO A 945 47.95 21.89 41.26
C PRO A 945 48.78 22.82 42.16
N ALA A 946 48.66 22.70 43.48
CA ALA A 946 49.43 23.50 44.44
C ALA A 946 50.92 23.13 44.49
N ARG A 947 51.31 21.93 44.01
CA ARG A 947 52.71 21.50 43.88
C ARG A 947 53.21 21.65 42.45
N SER A 948 52.46 21.12 41.49
CA SER A 948 52.76 21.24 40.07
C SER A 948 51.48 21.04 39.27
N GLN A 949 51.26 21.92 38.30
CA GLN A 949 50.16 21.78 37.34
C GLN A 949 50.57 20.95 36.11
N THR A 950 51.85 20.69 35.90
CA THR A 950 52.36 20.01 34.69
C THR A 950 52.96 18.65 34.96
N GLU A 951 53.23 18.31 36.22
CA GLU A 951 53.83 17.04 36.62
C GLU A 951 53.00 16.30 37.67
N TRP A 952 53.06 14.97 37.62
CA TRP A 952 52.47 14.11 38.63
C TRP A 952 53.15 14.34 39.98
N SER A 953 52.36 14.71 40.99
CA SER A 953 52.84 14.85 42.36
C SER A 953 52.77 13.52 43.10
N SER A 954 53.79 13.22 43.91
CA SER A 954 53.65 12.16 44.92
C SER A 954 52.45 12.51 45.82
N PRO A 955 51.56 11.55 46.13
CA PRO A 955 50.51 11.80 47.09
C PRO A 955 51.16 12.37 48.35
N ALA A 956 50.70 13.54 48.79
CA ALA A 956 51.19 14.07 50.04
C ALA A 956 50.92 13.00 51.10
N LEU A 957 51.94 12.66 51.88
CA LEU A 957 51.81 11.87 53.10
C LEU A 957 51.11 12.76 54.14
N ASN A 958 49.89 13.21 53.81
CA ASN A 958 49.00 13.85 54.74
C ASN A 958 48.21 12.72 55.36
N HIS A 959 48.52 12.44 56.63
CA HIS A 959 47.60 11.80 57.54
C HIS A 959 46.18 12.32 57.27
N PHE A 960 45.24 11.39 57.08
CA PHE A 960 43.80 11.57 56.88
C PHE A 960 43.26 11.61 55.44
N THR A 961 43.13 10.41 54.86
CA THR A 961 41.83 9.91 54.37
C THR A 961 41.83 8.38 54.52
N ALA A 962 40.85 7.85 55.26
CA ALA A 962 40.79 6.48 55.78
C ALA A 962 40.47 5.38 54.74
N ILE A 963 40.94 5.51 53.50
CA ILE A 963 40.66 4.52 52.45
C ILE A 963 41.95 3.83 51.97
N ALA A 964 43.13 4.41 52.20
CA ALA A 964 44.40 3.83 51.74
C ALA A 964 45.27 3.17 52.85
N SER A 965 44.86 3.18 54.12
CA SER A 965 45.72 2.74 55.24
C SER A 965 45.38 1.37 55.86
N GLY A 966 44.45 0.59 55.30
CA GLY A 966 44.16 -0.77 55.81
C GLY A 966 43.65 -0.82 57.26
N CYS A 967 43.21 0.30 57.85
CA CYS A 967 42.54 0.31 59.14
C CYS A 967 41.06 -0.05 58.98
N GLN A 968 40.69 -1.29 59.27
CA GLN A 968 39.29 -1.69 59.46
C GLN A 968 38.91 -1.49 60.94
N CYS A 969 38.02 -0.55 61.23
CA CYS A 969 37.26 -0.58 62.48
C CYS A 969 36.24 -1.72 62.40
N GLN A 970 36.36 -2.73 63.26
CA GLN A 970 35.57 -3.95 63.21
C GLN A 970 34.09 -3.82 63.63
N GLN A 971 33.55 -2.61 63.81
CA GLN A 971 32.13 -2.42 64.15
C GLN A 971 31.53 -1.22 63.41
N ASP A 972 30.63 -1.55 62.49
CA ASP A 972 29.72 -0.69 61.70
C ASP A 972 30.32 0.05 60.47
N PRO A 973 30.06 -0.44 59.24
CA PRO A 973 30.54 0.15 57.98
C PRO A 973 29.79 1.41 57.52
N SER A 974 28.85 1.96 58.32
CA SER A 974 27.96 3.06 57.88
C SER A 974 28.27 4.46 58.44
N ARG A 975 29.34 4.65 59.24
CA ARG A 975 29.68 5.97 59.83
C ARG A 975 31.05 6.48 59.39
N TYR A 976 31.04 7.62 58.70
CA TYR A 976 32.23 8.34 58.26
C TYR A 976 32.48 9.51 59.22
N ASP A 977 33.43 9.37 60.15
CA ASP A 977 34.27 10.44 60.72
C ASP A 977 35.00 9.93 61.98
N CYS A 978 36.23 9.42 61.82
CA CYS A 978 37.13 9.14 62.94
C CYS A 978 38.56 9.55 62.59
N ALA A 979 39.31 10.03 63.60
CA ALA A 979 40.73 10.36 63.47
C ALA A 979 41.64 9.29 64.14
N CYS A 980 42.78 8.98 63.53
CA CYS A 980 43.83 8.08 64.01
C CYS A 980 44.95 8.88 64.68
N CYS A 981 45.23 8.58 65.95
CA CYS A 981 46.36 9.18 66.66
C CYS A 981 47.68 8.45 66.33
N ARG A 982 48.82 9.12 66.48
CA ARG A 982 50.18 8.55 66.22
C ARG A 982 50.51 7.27 67.02
N ASN A 983 49.74 6.95 68.06
CA ASN A 983 49.96 5.79 68.91
C ASN A 983 49.20 4.53 68.43
N GLY A 984 48.51 4.59 67.28
CA GLY A 984 47.75 3.46 66.73
C GLY A 984 46.34 3.28 67.32
N GLY A 985 45.82 4.25 68.08
CA GLY A 985 44.44 4.26 68.58
C GLY A 985 43.50 5.15 67.75
N CYS A 986 42.23 4.77 67.64
CA CYS A 986 41.16 5.57 67.03
C CYS A 986 40.34 6.30 68.11
N GLN A 987 39.96 7.56 67.88
CA GLN A 987 38.98 8.26 68.70
C GLN A 987 37.84 8.76 67.80
N CYS A 988 36.59 8.45 68.17
CA CYS A 988 35.39 8.93 67.49
C CYS A 988 34.57 9.76 68.49
N LEU A 989 34.15 10.97 68.10
CA LEU A 989 33.27 11.83 68.90
C LEU A 989 31.88 11.92 68.27
N LYS A 990 30.89 12.24 69.10
CA LYS A 990 29.47 11.97 68.91
C LYS A 990 28.69 13.03 68.10
N ASP A 991 29.32 14.07 67.53
CA ASP A 991 28.61 15.19 66.90
C ASP A 991 29.41 15.83 65.71
N PRO A 992 28.82 16.09 64.52
CA PRO A 992 29.57 16.30 63.26
C PRO A 992 29.91 17.76 62.87
N SER A 993 29.89 18.74 63.77
CA SER A 993 29.87 20.17 63.33
C SER A 993 30.97 21.11 63.84
N THR A 994 32.02 20.62 64.51
CA THR A 994 33.10 21.51 65.00
C THR A 994 34.49 20.90 64.84
N CYS A 995 35.28 21.40 63.87
CA CYS A 995 36.74 21.31 63.93
C CYS A 995 37.26 22.39 64.90
N ALA A 996 37.80 21.98 66.05
CA ALA A 996 38.57 22.87 66.91
C ALA A 996 40.07 22.69 66.62
N ASP A 997 40.69 23.83 66.35
CA ASP A 997 42.12 24.16 66.23
C ASP A 997 43.13 23.09 66.72
N CYS A 998 43.90 22.53 65.79
CA CYS A 998 44.99 21.55 66.02
C CYS A 998 46.25 22.17 66.67
N SER A 999 46.15 23.30 67.36
CA SER A 999 47.29 24.03 67.91
C SER A 999 47.62 23.70 69.38
N ARG A 1000 46.97 22.70 69.99
CA ARG A 1000 47.32 22.23 71.34
C ARG A 1000 47.31 20.72 71.46
N LEU A 1001 48.43 20.11 71.11
CA LEU A 1001 49.11 18.97 71.74
C LEU A 1001 50.07 18.40 70.68
N GLU A 1002 51.29 18.07 71.10
CA GLU A 1002 52.35 17.55 70.23
C GLU A 1002 51.85 16.30 69.48
N CYS A 1003 51.51 16.50 68.21
CA CYS A 1003 51.30 15.46 67.21
C CYS A 1003 52.55 15.35 66.36
#